data_AF-A0A837HK05-F1
#
_entry.id   AF-A0A837HK05-F1
#
_cell.length_a   1.000
_cell.length_b   1.000
_cell.length_c   1.000
_cell.angle_alpha   90.00
_cell.angle_beta   90.00
_cell.angle_gamma   90.00
#
_symmetry.space_group_name_H-M   'P 1'
#
loop_
_entity.id
_entity.type
_entity.pdbx_description
1 polymer ?
#
loop_
_entity_poly.entity_id
_entity_poly.type
_entity_poly.pdbx_seq_one_letter_code
_entity_poly.pdbx_strand_id
1 'polypeptide(L)'
;MNKVSKFLKTILSVVMSLRKVRLMSPRQMVLSAKKWWKTPRQGSLSNKAVYNLALRNLRNQPSRTAMTVTAIAMGTAAVVFLVSFAYGLQDIVTKRLVSPNSMRLTDVVSSTTSLALTDKTIDDIKKIDGVDDVAQMISLAGSLTLSDSRLDVVVLSVGQNYFNYASPSLVSGAWMSPEAFTKYTGATGELSSLVGEVAGYSTDTQNSEDPVKGDLIEEDEQSFLIDDDEYLPVRERPERTSRLLGYIRGSVLKSYKGKLVWGGDYNSVDSSGKTYLSQEGEWFGKWMRAKIPLYKELVSTIYEPMIDEAGQQVTRQGFLTLNSVKILNKTQEYVQEGMEKIGGQVLGEATEAGVTQISVAGMNSTVSAELVKVAVQETTDHATASAELSLVEIKRVEGKEVVVTSALLNTFKLKPEEVIGKTVTLQYILSGGQIPGSSGRVLTNVVQYKVTGVVKDDKKPMVYVPVQDLQSVGVDKYSQLKVLAKDSTSLPGVREKIQAMGFSTQSIMDTLAQVDRLFRVMRFLLGAFGFTALVVALFGMFNTLTISLLERSREVGVMKTLGTVDRDIFRLFMAESVLIGIIGGTSGVVVGNLVGKTVNLLSMLWREDKTINLFKTPTLFALGVLLLAIGVGFATGLYPAMRAKKISALNALRYE
;
A
#
# COMPACT_ATOMS: atom_id res chain seq x y z
N MET A 1 -12.42 1.93 -36.33
CA MET A 1 -12.88 0.58 -35.92
C MET A 1 -12.76 -0.51 -36.99
N ASN A 2 -13.00 -0.27 -38.29
CA ASN A 2 -13.02 -1.34 -39.31
C ASN A 2 -11.67 -2.02 -39.64
N LYS A 3 -10.53 -1.34 -39.52
CA LYS A 3 -9.20 -1.94 -39.79
C LYS A 3 -8.74 -2.89 -38.67
N VAL A 4 -9.04 -2.56 -37.41
CA VAL A 4 -8.71 -3.39 -36.23
C VAL A 4 -9.57 -4.65 -36.18
N SER A 5 -10.86 -4.55 -36.53
CA SER A 5 -11.76 -5.69 -36.71
C SER A 5 -11.30 -6.65 -37.82
N LYS A 6 -10.82 -6.12 -38.95
CA LYS A 6 -10.27 -6.93 -40.05
C LYS A 6 -8.98 -7.64 -39.64
N PHE A 7 -8.12 -6.98 -38.87
CA PHE A 7 -6.88 -7.56 -38.33
C PHE A 7 -7.14 -8.66 -37.30
N LEU A 8 -8.08 -8.43 -36.36
CA LEU A 8 -8.53 -9.43 -35.38
C LEU A 8 -9.18 -10.65 -36.05
N LYS A 9 -9.99 -10.46 -37.10
CA LYS A 9 -10.58 -11.56 -37.87
C LYS A 9 -9.53 -12.38 -38.62
N THR A 10 -8.46 -11.76 -39.13
CA THR A 10 -7.34 -12.47 -39.76
C THR A 10 -6.54 -13.27 -38.75
N ILE A 11 -6.28 -12.73 -37.55
CA ILE A 11 -5.63 -13.47 -36.46
C ILE A 11 -6.52 -14.62 -35.99
N LEU A 12 -7.84 -14.39 -35.84
CA LEU A 12 -8.80 -15.41 -35.43
C LEU A 12 -8.93 -16.54 -36.47
N SER A 13 -8.80 -16.23 -37.77
CA SER A 13 -8.82 -17.26 -38.83
C SER A 13 -7.53 -18.07 -38.86
N VAL A 14 -6.37 -17.46 -38.58
CA VAL A 14 -5.08 -18.16 -38.41
C VAL A 14 -5.09 -19.04 -37.15
N VAL A 15 -5.65 -18.54 -36.04
CA VAL A 15 -5.81 -19.31 -34.79
C VAL A 15 -6.85 -20.43 -34.92
N MET A 16 -7.95 -20.22 -35.64
CA MET A 16 -8.92 -21.28 -35.95
C MET A 16 -8.38 -22.29 -36.97
N SER A 17 -7.51 -21.89 -37.89
CA SER A 17 -6.76 -22.78 -38.77
C SER A 17 -5.80 -23.69 -37.98
N LEU A 18 -5.21 -23.19 -36.89
CA LEU A 18 -4.41 -23.98 -35.95
C LEU A 18 -5.27 -24.95 -35.10
N ARG A 19 -6.56 -24.66 -34.90
CA ARG A 19 -7.50 -25.52 -34.15
C ARG A 19 -7.85 -26.84 -34.88
N LYS A 20 -7.57 -26.94 -36.18
CA LYS A 20 -7.68 -28.19 -36.97
C LYS A 20 -6.40 -29.04 -36.95
N VAL A 21 -5.33 -28.60 -36.27
CA VAL A 21 -4.14 -29.41 -36.06
C VAL A 21 -4.35 -30.25 -34.80
N ARG A 22 -4.53 -31.55 -34.99
CA ARG A 22 -4.61 -32.53 -33.90
C ARG A 22 -3.35 -32.42 -33.03
N LEU A 23 -3.46 -31.83 -31.85
CA LEU A 23 -2.35 -31.62 -30.92
C LEU A 23 -1.73 -32.98 -30.56
N MET A 24 -0.49 -33.24 -31.01
CA MET A 24 0.31 -34.38 -30.58
C MET A 24 0.72 -34.18 -29.12
N SER A 25 0.59 -35.22 -28.29
CA SER A 25 1.04 -35.17 -26.90
C SER A 25 2.58 -35.03 -26.81
N PRO A 26 3.14 -34.49 -25.72
CA PRO A 26 4.60 -34.33 -25.56
C PRO A 26 5.38 -35.63 -25.79
N ARG A 27 4.84 -36.77 -25.35
CA ARG A 27 5.40 -38.10 -25.63
C ARG A 27 5.38 -38.45 -27.13
N GLN A 28 4.30 -38.11 -27.84
CA GLN A 28 4.23 -38.30 -29.30
C GLN A 28 5.14 -37.34 -30.07
N MET A 29 5.37 -36.12 -29.58
CA MET A 29 6.34 -35.18 -30.15
C MET A 29 7.77 -35.71 -30.03
N VAL A 30 8.14 -36.23 -28.85
CA VAL A 30 9.45 -36.85 -28.62
C VAL A 30 9.62 -38.14 -29.44
N LEU A 31 8.58 -38.99 -29.52
CA LEU A 31 8.63 -40.22 -30.33
C LEU A 31 8.63 -39.92 -31.83
N SER A 32 7.90 -38.90 -32.29
CA SER A 32 7.92 -38.43 -33.68
C SER A 32 9.28 -37.85 -34.02
N ALA A 33 9.88 -37.02 -33.15
CA ALA A 33 11.25 -36.54 -33.31
C ALA A 33 12.27 -37.69 -33.33
N LYS A 34 12.15 -38.68 -32.45
CA LYS A 34 13.03 -39.86 -32.40
C LYS A 34 12.88 -40.77 -33.63
N LYS A 35 11.67 -40.86 -34.20
CA LYS A 35 11.38 -41.57 -35.46
C LYS A 35 11.80 -40.76 -36.70
N TRP A 36 11.87 -39.44 -36.59
CA TRP A 36 12.41 -38.53 -37.61
C TRP A 36 13.93 -38.65 -37.77
N TRP A 37 14.61 -39.15 -36.73
CA TRP A 37 16.07 -39.26 -36.61
C TRP A 37 16.66 -40.67 -36.84
N LYS A 38 15.86 -41.74 -36.95
CA LYS A 38 16.39 -43.09 -37.21
C LYS A 38 16.61 -43.36 -38.71
N THR A 39 17.90 -43.59 -39.03
CA THR A 39 18.54 -44.19 -40.22
C THR A 39 18.02 -43.81 -41.62
N PRO A 40 18.91 -43.30 -42.52
CA PRO A 40 18.51 -42.95 -43.87
C PRO A 40 18.00 -44.20 -44.60
N ARG A 41 16.80 -44.11 -45.19
CA ARG A 41 16.37 -45.07 -46.22
C ARG A 41 17.25 -44.84 -47.46
N GLN A 42 17.49 -45.88 -48.24
CA GLN A 42 18.30 -45.85 -49.46
C GLN A 42 17.95 -44.62 -50.32
N GLY A 43 18.92 -43.72 -50.55
CA GLY A 43 18.73 -42.47 -51.28
C GLY A 43 18.40 -41.21 -50.44
N SER A 44 18.34 -41.27 -49.09
CA SER A 44 18.08 -40.09 -48.25
C SER A 44 19.35 -39.44 -47.71
N LEU A 45 19.38 -38.11 -47.63
CA LEU A 45 20.49 -37.36 -47.04
C LEU A 45 20.66 -37.73 -45.55
N SER A 46 21.91 -37.96 -45.12
CA SER A 46 22.25 -38.17 -43.70
C SER A 46 22.02 -36.91 -42.88
N ASN A 47 21.62 -37.03 -41.61
CA ASN A 47 21.39 -35.87 -40.72
C ASN A 47 22.62 -34.96 -40.62
N LYS A 48 23.83 -35.54 -40.62
CA LYS A 48 25.09 -34.78 -40.65
C LYS A 48 25.28 -34.03 -41.97
N ALA A 49 24.88 -34.63 -43.09
CA ALA A 49 24.94 -33.99 -44.40
C ALA A 49 23.95 -32.83 -44.49
N VAL A 50 22.71 -33.00 -44.01
CA VAL A 50 21.70 -31.92 -43.96
C VAL A 50 22.19 -30.73 -43.12
N TYR A 51 22.74 -31.00 -41.93
CA TYR A 51 23.31 -29.96 -41.07
C TYR A 51 24.49 -29.24 -41.73
N ASN A 52 25.45 -29.98 -42.28
CA ASN A 52 26.62 -29.40 -42.94
C ASN A 52 26.26 -28.59 -44.19
N LEU A 53 25.30 -29.07 -44.98
CA LEU A 53 24.79 -28.36 -46.15
C LEU A 53 24.07 -27.09 -45.72
N ALA A 54 23.21 -27.15 -44.70
CA ALA A 54 22.55 -25.95 -44.17
C ALA A 54 23.57 -24.94 -43.64
N LEU A 55 24.58 -25.37 -42.90
CA LEU A 55 25.63 -24.49 -42.39
C LEU A 55 26.47 -23.85 -43.52
N ARG A 56 26.77 -24.61 -44.58
CA ARG A 56 27.45 -24.08 -45.78
C ARG A 56 26.58 -23.07 -46.51
N ASN A 57 25.28 -23.33 -46.67
CA ASN A 57 24.34 -22.40 -47.30
C ASN A 57 24.32 -21.05 -46.57
N LEU A 58 24.26 -21.07 -45.23
CA LEU A 58 24.27 -19.86 -44.41
C LEU A 58 25.52 -19.01 -44.62
N ARG A 59 26.69 -19.66 -44.80
CA ARG A 59 27.97 -18.99 -45.01
C ARG A 59 28.14 -18.42 -46.41
N ASN A 60 27.48 -19.03 -47.41
CA ASN A 60 27.58 -18.61 -48.81
C ASN A 60 26.75 -17.35 -49.14
N GLN A 61 25.78 -16.97 -48.30
CA GLN A 61 25.04 -15.70 -48.41
C GLN A 61 25.23 -14.83 -47.15
N PRO A 62 26.44 -14.25 -46.93
CA PRO A 62 26.83 -13.67 -45.65
C PRO A 62 26.00 -12.45 -45.25
N SER A 63 25.69 -11.55 -46.18
CA SER A 63 25.00 -10.28 -45.86
C SER A 63 23.56 -10.49 -45.38
N ARG A 64 22.82 -11.39 -46.04
CA ARG A 64 21.40 -11.68 -45.71
C ARG A 64 21.29 -12.50 -44.42
N THR A 65 22.13 -13.52 -44.28
CA THR A 65 22.19 -14.32 -43.06
C THR A 65 22.60 -13.46 -41.87
N ALA A 66 23.58 -12.57 -42.03
CA ALA A 66 23.99 -11.67 -40.95
C ALA A 66 22.86 -10.72 -40.52
N MET A 67 22.14 -10.11 -41.48
CA MET A 67 21.03 -9.21 -41.16
C MET A 67 19.90 -9.92 -40.40
N THR A 68 19.52 -11.14 -40.81
CA THR A 68 18.46 -11.91 -40.16
C THR A 68 18.87 -12.44 -38.79
N VAL A 69 20.08 -12.98 -38.66
CA VAL A 69 20.63 -13.40 -37.36
C VAL A 69 20.69 -12.21 -36.41
N THR A 70 21.13 -11.03 -36.88
CA THR A 70 21.21 -9.81 -36.06
C THR A 70 19.82 -9.33 -35.63
N ALA A 71 18.81 -9.38 -36.50
CA ALA A 71 17.44 -9.01 -36.12
C ALA A 71 16.89 -9.90 -34.99
N ILE A 72 17.10 -11.22 -35.09
CA ILE A 72 16.68 -12.17 -34.05
C ILE A 72 17.51 -11.98 -32.78
N ALA A 73 18.82 -11.76 -32.91
CA ALA A 73 19.72 -11.50 -31.80
C ALA A 73 19.35 -10.21 -31.06
N MET A 74 19.02 -9.13 -31.78
CA MET A 74 18.59 -7.86 -31.19
C MET A 74 17.25 -8.02 -30.46
N GLY A 75 16.28 -8.71 -31.08
CA GLY A 75 14.99 -8.99 -30.46
C GLY A 75 15.13 -9.81 -29.17
N THR A 76 15.91 -10.91 -29.20
CA THR A 76 16.17 -11.73 -28.02
C THR A 76 17.00 -10.99 -26.96
N ALA A 77 18.01 -10.21 -27.35
CA ALA A 77 18.80 -9.40 -26.44
C ALA A 77 17.94 -8.36 -25.72
N ALA A 78 17.03 -7.69 -26.42
CA ALA A 78 16.10 -6.72 -25.83
C ALA A 78 15.17 -7.39 -24.81
N VAL A 79 14.60 -8.56 -25.13
CA VAL A 79 13.76 -9.33 -24.20
C VAL A 79 14.54 -9.69 -22.93
N VAL A 80 15.73 -10.26 -23.11
CA VAL A 80 16.59 -10.68 -22.00
C VAL A 80 16.97 -9.47 -21.15
N PHE A 81 17.40 -8.38 -21.77
CA PHE A 81 17.82 -7.17 -21.08
C PHE A 81 16.68 -6.56 -20.25
N LEU A 82 15.51 -6.32 -20.86
CA LEU A 82 14.37 -5.71 -20.18
C LEU A 82 13.88 -6.56 -19.00
N VAL A 83 13.72 -7.87 -19.20
CA VAL A 83 13.22 -8.73 -18.12
C VAL A 83 14.27 -8.90 -17.02
N SER A 84 15.57 -8.94 -17.36
CA SER A 84 16.65 -9.02 -16.37
C SER A 84 16.77 -7.75 -15.52
N PHE A 85 16.46 -6.60 -16.10
CA PHE A 85 16.31 -5.35 -15.35
C PHE A 85 15.17 -5.44 -14.34
N ALA A 86 14.01 -5.95 -14.75
CA ALA A 86 12.86 -6.12 -13.87
C ALA A 86 13.17 -7.04 -12.67
N TYR A 87 13.87 -8.16 -12.91
CA TYR A 87 14.31 -9.06 -11.83
C TYR A 87 15.34 -8.41 -10.90
N GLY A 88 16.30 -7.67 -11.44
CA GLY A 88 17.29 -6.96 -10.61
C GLY A 88 16.62 -5.89 -9.76
N LEU A 89 15.72 -5.09 -10.33
CA LEU A 89 14.98 -4.07 -9.58
C LEU A 89 14.11 -4.70 -8.47
N GLN A 90 13.47 -5.85 -8.72
CA GLN A 90 12.73 -6.61 -7.70
C GLN A 90 13.65 -7.08 -6.57
N ASP A 91 14.84 -7.63 -6.90
CA ASP A 91 15.84 -8.09 -5.92
C ASP A 91 16.30 -6.96 -4.99
N ILE A 92 16.44 -5.74 -5.54
CA ILE A 92 16.83 -4.56 -4.78
C ILE A 92 15.72 -4.13 -3.81
N VAL A 93 14.47 -4.08 -4.29
CA VAL A 93 13.33 -3.70 -3.46
C VAL A 93 13.11 -4.72 -2.34
N THR A 94 13.17 -6.01 -2.66
CA THR A 94 12.96 -7.10 -1.68
C THR A 94 14.06 -7.14 -0.63
N LYS A 95 15.34 -7.01 -1.01
CA LYS A 95 16.46 -6.95 -0.04
C LYS A 95 16.39 -5.76 0.92
N ARG A 96 15.81 -4.63 0.50
CA ARG A 96 15.57 -3.48 1.39
C ARG A 96 14.45 -3.71 2.40
N LEU A 97 13.56 -4.68 2.15
CA LEU A 97 12.41 -4.99 3.00
C LEU A 97 12.68 -6.17 3.95
N VAL A 98 13.62 -7.06 3.61
CA VAL A 98 13.96 -8.23 4.43
C VAL A 98 15.04 -7.87 5.45
N SER A 99 14.62 -7.60 6.68
CA SER A 99 15.51 -7.59 7.87
C SER A 99 15.51 -8.99 8.51
N PRO A 100 16.54 -9.39 9.29
CA PRO A 100 16.70 -10.76 9.78
C PRO A 100 15.44 -11.35 10.46
N ASN A 101 14.69 -10.51 11.18
CA ASN A 101 13.47 -10.91 11.89
C ASN A 101 12.16 -10.51 11.17
N SER A 102 12.19 -9.75 10.06
CA SER A 102 10.97 -9.17 9.49
C SER A 102 10.00 -10.20 8.89
N MET A 103 10.49 -11.39 8.52
CA MET A 103 9.66 -12.49 8.00
C MET A 103 8.93 -13.29 9.08
N ARG A 104 9.24 -13.05 10.36
CA ARG A 104 8.58 -13.66 11.53
C ARG A 104 7.69 -12.65 12.28
N LEU A 105 7.67 -11.40 11.83
CA LEU A 105 6.96 -10.31 12.50
C LEU A 105 5.64 -9.97 11.80
N THR A 106 4.63 -9.72 12.61
CA THR A 106 3.40 -9.06 12.17
C THR A 106 3.06 -7.93 13.13
N ASP A 107 2.59 -6.85 12.55
CA ASP A 107 2.00 -5.73 13.26
C ASP A 107 0.50 -5.97 13.40
N VAL A 108 -0.02 -5.72 14.59
CA VAL A 108 -1.44 -5.89 14.94
C VAL A 108 -1.96 -4.51 15.32
N VAL A 109 -2.98 -4.07 14.60
CA VAL A 109 -3.67 -2.80 14.82
C VAL A 109 -5.14 -3.07 15.00
N SER A 110 -5.83 -2.21 15.75
CA SER A 110 -7.28 -2.32 15.83
C SER A 110 -7.93 -1.80 14.56
N SER A 111 -8.88 -2.56 14.02
CA SER A 111 -9.70 -2.19 12.86
C SER A 111 -10.90 -1.32 13.23
N THR A 112 -11.29 -1.31 14.51
CA THR A 112 -12.50 -0.63 14.97
C THR A 112 -12.25 0.13 16.27
N THR A 113 -12.94 1.26 16.46
CA THR A 113 -12.81 2.09 17.66
C THR A 113 -13.26 1.35 18.94
N SER A 114 -14.09 0.30 18.80
CA SER A 114 -14.59 -0.53 19.90
C SER A 114 -13.58 -1.57 20.42
N LEU A 115 -12.62 -1.98 19.60
CA LEU A 115 -11.58 -2.95 19.98
C LEU A 115 -10.33 -2.19 20.38
N ALA A 116 -10.03 -2.14 21.68
CA ALA A 116 -8.80 -1.55 22.17
C ALA A 116 -7.70 -2.61 22.31
N LEU A 117 -6.47 -2.25 21.94
CA LEU A 117 -5.30 -3.05 22.27
C LEU A 117 -4.93 -2.72 23.72
N THR A 118 -5.05 -3.69 24.62
CA THR A 118 -4.78 -3.54 26.07
C THR A 118 -3.87 -4.67 26.55
N ASP A 119 -3.46 -4.64 27.82
CA ASP A 119 -2.69 -5.73 28.44
C ASP A 119 -3.40 -7.08 28.31
N LYS A 120 -4.73 -7.09 28.45
CA LYS A 120 -5.54 -8.30 28.24
C LYS A 120 -5.38 -8.86 26.82
N THR A 121 -5.36 -7.99 25.81
CA THR A 121 -5.15 -8.39 24.40
C THR A 121 -3.78 -9.02 24.21
N ILE A 122 -2.74 -8.50 24.87
CA ILE A 122 -1.39 -9.06 24.82
C ILE A 122 -1.39 -10.47 25.41
N ASP A 123 -2.02 -10.68 26.57
CA ASP A 123 -2.11 -11.99 27.21
C ASP A 123 -2.87 -13.02 26.37
N ASP A 124 -3.94 -12.59 25.69
CA ASP A 124 -4.71 -13.46 24.81
C ASP A 124 -3.94 -13.84 23.54
N ILE A 125 -3.19 -12.90 22.94
CA ILE A 125 -2.32 -13.19 21.79
C ILE A 125 -1.17 -14.11 22.19
N LYS A 126 -0.57 -13.93 23.38
CA LYS A 126 0.52 -14.80 23.87
C LYS A 126 0.11 -16.26 24.04
N LYS A 127 -1.19 -16.55 24.27
CA LYS A 127 -1.72 -17.92 24.36
C LYS A 127 -1.84 -18.62 23.00
N ILE A 128 -1.73 -17.88 21.88
CA ILE A 128 -1.85 -18.45 20.55
C ILE A 128 -0.63 -19.31 20.24
N ASP A 129 -0.87 -20.60 19.92
CA ASP A 129 0.20 -21.48 19.47
C ASP A 129 0.84 -20.95 18.17
N GLY A 130 2.18 -20.86 18.20
CA GLY A 130 3.00 -20.26 17.15
C GLY A 130 3.54 -18.86 17.48
N VAL A 131 3.05 -18.20 18.54
CA VAL A 131 3.59 -16.93 19.05
C VAL A 131 4.81 -17.20 19.94
N ASP A 132 5.84 -16.38 19.77
CA ASP A 132 7.09 -16.39 20.55
C ASP A 132 7.06 -15.26 21.59
N ASP A 133 6.83 -14.02 21.15
CA ASP A 133 6.56 -12.88 22.06
C ASP A 133 5.72 -11.78 21.39
N VAL A 134 5.23 -10.85 22.21
CA VAL A 134 4.43 -9.69 21.82
C VAL A 134 4.99 -8.43 22.48
N ALA A 135 5.33 -7.42 21.68
CA ALA A 135 5.76 -6.11 22.15
C ALA A 135 4.68 -5.06 21.88
N GLN A 136 4.43 -4.21 22.87
CA GLN A 136 3.48 -3.10 22.79
C GLN A 136 4.14 -1.82 22.27
N MET A 137 3.35 -1.02 21.54
CA MET A 137 3.78 0.27 21.02
C MET A 137 2.63 1.30 21.08
N ILE A 138 2.96 2.52 21.49
CA ILE A 138 2.06 3.68 21.47
C ILE A 138 2.71 4.73 20.57
N SER A 139 1.94 5.24 19.61
CA SER A 139 2.37 6.33 18.73
C SER A 139 1.59 7.59 19.08
N LEU A 140 2.30 8.68 19.32
CA LEU A 140 1.69 9.98 19.60
C LEU A 140 2.54 11.11 19.01
N ALA A 141 1.89 12.27 18.86
CA ALA A 141 2.60 13.49 18.51
C ALA A 141 3.24 14.08 19.77
N GLY A 142 4.47 14.54 19.63
CA GLY A 142 5.17 15.27 20.68
C GLY A 142 5.99 16.40 20.10
N SER A 143 6.50 17.24 20.98
CA SER A 143 7.46 18.28 20.63
C SER A 143 8.72 18.06 21.44
N LEU A 144 9.86 18.02 20.74
CA LEU A 144 11.19 17.86 21.31
C LEU A 144 11.92 19.20 21.22
N THR A 145 12.46 19.67 22.34
CA THR A 145 13.36 20.82 22.37
C THR A 145 14.78 20.35 22.65
N LEU A 146 15.70 20.76 21.79
CA LEU A 146 17.13 20.53 21.92
C LEU A 146 17.85 21.83 21.54
N SER A 147 18.74 22.32 22.42
CA SER A 147 19.51 23.56 22.19
C SER A 147 18.63 24.75 21.79
N ASP A 148 17.58 25.01 22.57
CA ASP A 148 16.59 26.08 22.39
C ASP A 148 15.76 26.03 21.09
N SER A 149 15.90 24.97 20.31
CA SER A 149 15.14 24.75 19.09
C SER A 149 14.08 23.66 19.31
N ARG A 150 12.81 24.00 19.06
CA ARG A 150 11.66 23.11 19.20
C ARG A 150 11.33 22.46 17.85
N LEU A 151 11.18 21.14 17.85
CA LEU A 151 10.82 20.33 16.68
C LEU A 151 9.64 19.42 17.02
N ASP A 152 8.64 19.40 16.15
CA ASP A 152 7.55 18.44 16.25
C ASP A 152 8.02 17.07 15.75
N VAL A 153 7.85 16.07 16.60
CA VAL A 153 8.37 14.72 16.40
C VAL A 153 7.29 13.69 16.66
N VAL A 154 7.43 12.55 16.00
CA VAL A 154 6.62 11.37 16.35
C VAL A 154 7.31 10.67 17.51
N VAL A 155 6.58 10.53 18.62
CA VAL A 155 7.06 9.80 19.78
C VAL A 155 6.51 8.37 19.70
N LEU A 156 7.42 7.41 19.68
CA LEU A 156 7.13 5.99 19.70
C LEU A 156 7.46 5.45 21.08
N SER A 157 6.42 5.20 21.87
CA SER A 157 6.59 4.60 23.17
C SER A 157 6.59 3.07 23.04
N VAL A 158 7.64 2.42 23.51
CA VAL A 158 7.93 1.00 23.24
C VAL A 158 8.23 0.23 24.53
N GLY A 159 7.91 -1.07 24.53
CA GLY A 159 8.33 -1.98 25.59
C GLY A 159 9.80 -2.42 25.46
N GLN A 160 10.38 -2.96 26.54
CA GLN A 160 11.78 -3.42 26.60
C GLN A 160 12.14 -4.37 25.44
N ASN A 161 11.24 -5.29 25.15
CA ASN A 161 11.49 -6.33 24.17
C ASN A 161 11.37 -5.83 22.71
N TYR A 162 10.88 -4.61 22.47
CA TYR A 162 10.68 -4.07 21.12
C TYR A 162 11.97 -4.08 20.29
N PHE A 163 13.10 -3.65 20.88
CA PHE A 163 14.38 -3.55 20.18
C PHE A 163 14.98 -4.92 19.84
N ASN A 164 14.67 -5.95 20.64
CA ASN A 164 15.08 -7.33 20.36
C ASN A 164 14.40 -7.85 19.08
N TYR A 165 13.17 -7.40 18.81
CA TYR A 165 12.35 -7.88 17.70
C TYR A 165 12.48 -7.04 16.46
N ALA A 166 12.30 -5.72 16.59
CA ALA A 166 12.37 -4.79 15.47
C ALA A 166 13.79 -4.70 14.89
N SER A 167 14.81 -5.05 15.69
CA SER A 167 16.24 -5.01 15.37
C SER A 167 16.64 -3.79 14.50
N PRO A 168 16.25 -2.56 14.88
CA PRO A 168 16.65 -1.39 14.13
C PRO A 168 18.17 -1.22 14.18
N SER A 169 18.78 -0.75 13.08
CA SER A 169 20.23 -0.60 13.02
C SER A 169 20.68 0.59 13.87
N LEU A 170 21.40 0.30 14.95
CA LEU A 170 22.02 1.29 15.82
C LEU A 170 23.21 1.93 15.09
N VAL A 171 23.24 3.26 15.04
CA VAL A 171 24.33 4.04 14.44
C VAL A 171 25.39 4.36 15.49
N SER A 172 24.96 4.76 16.69
CA SER A 172 25.85 5.13 17.78
C SER A 172 25.12 5.04 19.13
N GLY A 173 25.88 4.86 20.22
CA GLY A 173 25.37 4.75 21.59
C GLY A 173 24.91 3.34 21.96
N ALA A 174 23.94 3.24 22.87
CA ALA A 174 23.38 2.00 23.38
C ALA A 174 21.84 2.06 23.43
N TRP A 175 21.20 0.89 23.58
CA TRP A 175 19.76 0.82 23.87
C TRP A 175 19.46 1.35 25.27
N MET A 176 18.18 1.68 25.52
CA MET A 176 17.72 2.04 26.87
C MET A 176 18.00 0.90 27.85
N SER A 177 18.49 1.26 29.04
CA SER A 177 18.78 0.32 30.12
C SER A 177 17.51 -0.39 30.61
N PRO A 178 17.61 -1.59 31.22
CA PRO A 178 16.45 -2.26 31.81
C PRO A 178 15.74 -1.41 32.88
N GLU A 179 16.48 -0.54 33.57
CA GLU A 179 15.94 0.40 34.56
C GLU A 179 14.93 1.37 33.94
N ALA A 180 15.13 1.77 32.68
CA ALA A 180 14.18 2.60 31.93
C ALA A 180 12.80 1.92 31.73
N PHE A 181 12.69 0.60 31.90
CA PHE A 181 11.42 -0.14 31.74
C PHE A 181 10.81 -0.64 33.05
N THR A 182 11.36 -0.24 34.20
CA THR A 182 10.79 -0.57 35.51
C THR A 182 9.41 0.06 35.71
N LYS A 183 8.43 -0.73 36.18
CA LYS A 183 7.06 -0.27 36.38
C LYS A 183 7.02 0.71 37.56
N TYR A 184 6.38 1.86 37.37
CA TYR A 184 6.14 2.82 38.45
C TYR A 184 5.13 2.23 39.45
N THR A 185 5.51 2.16 40.74
CA THR A 185 4.70 1.59 41.83
C THR A 185 3.98 2.65 42.67
N GLY A 186 4.15 3.94 42.36
CA GLY A 186 3.38 5.00 43.02
C GLY A 186 1.90 4.91 42.64
N ALA A 187 1.01 5.20 43.60
CA ALA A 187 -0.43 5.04 43.45
C ALA A 187 -0.94 5.67 42.14
N THR A 188 -1.40 4.85 41.21
CA THR A 188 -2.14 5.23 40.00
C THR A 188 -3.53 5.82 40.30
N GLY A 189 -3.87 6.00 41.58
CA GLY A 189 -5.19 6.39 42.07
C GLY A 189 -5.52 7.89 42.02
N GLU A 190 -4.62 8.74 41.53
CA GLU A 190 -4.83 10.20 41.53
C GLU A 190 -5.03 10.81 40.12
N LEU A 191 -5.06 10.00 39.05
CA LEU A 191 -5.37 10.55 37.74
C LEU A 191 -6.88 10.72 37.51
N SER A 192 -7.73 10.06 38.31
CA SER A 192 -9.17 10.32 38.30
C SER A 192 -9.53 11.68 38.91
N SER A 193 -8.64 12.28 39.71
CA SER A 193 -8.85 13.56 40.38
C SER A 193 -8.20 14.77 39.67
N LEU A 194 -7.40 14.53 38.60
CA LEU A 194 -6.85 15.58 37.74
C LEU A 194 -7.62 15.72 36.41
N VAL A 195 -8.59 14.85 36.16
CA VAL A 195 -9.74 15.21 35.31
C VAL A 195 -10.46 16.28 36.10
N GLY A 196 -10.35 17.54 35.66
CA GLY A 196 -11.02 18.64 36.33
C GLY A 196 -12.43 18.24 36.68
N GLU A 197 -12.77 18.35 37.97
CA GLU A 197 -14.17 18.45 38.38
C GLU A 197 -14.81 19.42 37.42
N VAL A 198 -15.72 18.91 36.61
CA VAL A 198 -16.63 19.76 35.86
C VAL A 198 -17.41 20.49 36.95
N ALA A 199 -17.11 21.78 37.10
CA ALA A 199 -17.82 22.64 38.02
C ALA A 199 -19.32 22.53 37.72
N GLY A 200 -20.06 22.02 38.71
CA GLY A 200 -21.51 21.94 38.70
C GLY A 200 -22.06 20.63 38.16
N TYR A 201 -22.06 19.59 38.99
CA TYR A 201 -23.30 18.96 39.44
C TYR A 201 -22.99 18.31 40.78
N SER A 202 -23.16 19.10 41.85
CA SER A 202 -23.59 18.52 43.12
C SER A 202 -24.79 17.64 42.81
N THR A 203 -24.78 16.39 43.28
CA THR A 203 -26.03 15.65 43.46
C THR A 203 -26.82 16.36 44.54
N ASP A 204 -27.41 17.50 44.17
CA ASP A 204 -28.53 18.06 44.88
C ASP A 204 -29.71 17.15 44.52
N THR A 205 -29.92 16.15 45.37
CA THR A 205 -31.24 15.55 45.56
C THR A 205 -32.16 16.65 46.09
N GLN A 206 -32.58 17.55 45.21
CA GLN A 206 -33.72 18.40 45.46
C GLN A 206 -34.91 17.83 44.71
N ASN A 207 -35.98 17.62 45.48
CA ASN A 207 -37.33 17.29 45.07
C ASN A 207 -37.65 17.88 43.69
N SER A 208 -37.86 17.03 42.69
CA SER A 208 -38.46 17.46 41.43
C SER A 208 -39.26 16.30 40.88
N GLU A 209 -40.46 16.63 40.41
CA GLU A 209 -41.44 15.74 39.80
C GLU A 209 -40.80 14.93 38.65
N ASP A 210 -41.37 13.76 38.32
CA ASP A 210 -40.87 12.96 37.20
C ASP A 210 -40.82 13.81 35.92
N PRO A 211 -39.68 13.82 35.19
CA PRO A 211 -39.49 14.71 34.04
C PRO A 211 -40.51 14.39 32.94
N VAL A 212 -41.10 15.41 32.33
CA VAL A 212 -42.00 15.22 31.19
C VAL A 212 -41.20 15.26 29.87
N LYS A 213 -41.48 14.31 28.97
CA LYS A 213 -40.81 14.27 27.64
C LYS A 213 -41.09 15.55 26.88
N GLY A 214 -40.03 16.27 26.50
CA GLY A 214 -40.07 17.56 25.81
C GLY A 214 -39.74 18.75 26.71
N ASP A 215 -39.71 18.58 28.03
CA ASP A 215 -39.34 19.65 28.96
C ASP A 215 -37.85 19.97 28.87
N LEU A 216 -37.53 21.24 29.09
CA LEU A 216 -36.18 21.77 29.07
C LEU A 216 -35.40 21.25 30.28
N ILE A 217 -34.20 20.74 30.03
CA ILE A 217 -33.24 20.37 31.08
C ILE A 217 -32.50 21.62 31.56
N GLU A 218 -32.17 22.50 30.62
CA GLU A 218 -31.48 23.77 30.83
C GLU A 218 -32.13 24.85 29.96
N GLU A 219 -32.21 26.09 30.45
CA GLU A 219 -32.77 27.20 29.67
C GLU A 219 -31.79 27.72 28.60
N ASP A 220 -30.49 27.54 28.82
CA ASP A 220 -29.41 28.02 27.97
C ASP A 220 -29.31 27.23 26.66
N GLU A 221 -29.03 27.94 25.56
CA GLU A 221 -28.72 27.31 24.29
C GLU A 221 -27.27 26.83 24.28
N GLN A 222 -27.07 25.58 23.91
CA GLN A 222 -25.76 24.98 23.76
C GLN A 222 -25.42 24.87 22.27
N SER A 223 -24.20 25.29 21.95
CA SER A 223 -23.62 25.10 20.62
C SER A 223 -23.13 23.66 20.49
N PHE A 224 -23.40 23.04 19.35
CA PHE A 224 -23.05 21.65 19.10
C PHE A 224 -22.60 21.40 17.66
N LEU A 225 -21.84 20.35 17.49
CA LEU A 225 -21.31 19.88 16.21
C LEU A 225 -21.75 18.45 15.93
N ILE A 226 -21.86 18.12 14.66
CA ILE A 226 -22.15 16.77 14.16
C ILE A 226 -20.96 16.36 13.31
N ASP A 227 -20.43 15.16 13.58
CA ASP A 227 -19.22 14.65 12.94
C ASP A 227 -19.37 14.58 11.40
N ASP A 228 -18.26 14.78 10.69
CA ASP A 228 -18.25 14.89 9.23
C ASP A 228 -18.77 13.62 8.54
N ASP A 229 -19.48 13.80 7.43
CA ASP A 229 -20.07 12.73 6.63
C ASP A 229 -21.09 11.81 7.35
N GLU A 230 -21.57 12.18 8.55
CA GLU A 230 -22.66 11.48 9.22
C GLU A 230 -24.03 12.12 8.92
N TYR A 231 -25.05 11.30 8.67
CA TYR A 231 -26.44 11.74 8.49
C TYR A 231 -27.29 11.30 9.68
N LEU A 232 -27.71 12.27 10.50
CA LEU A 232 -28.47 11.98 11.72
C LEU A 232 -29.97 12.15 11.51
N PRO A 233 -30.81 11.22 12.01
CA PRO A 233 -32.26 11.32 11.90
C PRO A 233 -32.80 12.44 12.80
N VAL A 234 -33.56 13.35 12.20
CA VAL A 234 -34.23 14.46 12.89
C VAL A 234 -35.70 14.09 13.11
N ARG A 235 -36.15 14.10 14.37
CA ARG A 235 -37.51 13.67 14.73
C ARG A 235 -38.41 14.82 15.17
N GLU A 236 -39.72 14.61 15.05
CA GLU A 236 -40.75 15.58 15.44
C GLU A 236 -40.96 15.67 16.96
N ARG A 237 -40.68 14.59 17.68
CA ARG A 237 -40.73 14.52 19.15
C ARG A 237 -39.47 13.81 19.67
N PRO A 238 -39.05 14.03 20.93
CA PRO A 238 -37.86 13.40 21.49
C PRO A 238 -38.13 11.93 21.88
N GLU A 239 -38.62 11.14 20.92
CA GLU A 239 -38.92 9.73 21.04
C GLU A 239 -38.51 9.00 19.76
N ARG A 240 -37.95 7.79 19.90
CA ARG A 240 -37.46 7.02 18.76
C ARG A 240 -38.57 6.57 17.80
N THR A 241 -39.78 6.36 18.31
CA THR A 241 -40.97 5.99 17.52
C THR A 241 -41.64 7.19 16.84
N SER A 242 -41.20 8.41 17.16
CA SER A 242 -41.77 9.63 16.57
C SER A 242 -41.47 9.75 15.08
N ARG A 243 -42.34 10.47 14.38
CA ARG A 243 -42.25 10.74 12.95
C ARG A 243 -40.89 11.34 12.61
N LEU A 244 -40.23 10.76 11.60
CA LEU A 244 -38.99 11.28 11.04
C LEU A 244 -39.29 12.50 10.17
N LEU A 245 -38.68 13.64 10.48
CA LEU A 245 -38.80 14.87 9.70
C LEU A 245 -37.81 14.88 8.51
N GLY A 246 -36.65 14.28 8.69
CA GLY A 246 -35.58 14.19 7.69
C GLY A 246 -34.26 13.83 8.35
N TYR A 247 -33.16 14.10 7.68
CA TYR A 247 -31.81 13.93 8.20
C TYR A 247 -31.05 15.25 8.21
N ILE A 248 -30.11 15.42 9.13
CA ILE A 248 -29.12 16.49 9.10
C ILE A 248 -27.78 15.91 8.70
N ARG A 249 -27.06 16.59 7.81
CA ARG A 249 -25.69 16.24 7.43
C ARG A 249 -24.70 16.92 8.39
N GLY A 250 -23.77 16.14 8.93
CA GLY A 250 -22.66 16.66 9.73
C GLY A 250 -21.65 17.45 8.91
N SER A 251 -20.93 18.35 9.58
CA SER A 251 -19.90 19.17 8.98
C SER A 251 -18.93 19.66 10.05
N VAL A 252 -17.64 19.50 9.80
CA VAL A 252 -16.59 20.06 10.69
C VAL A 252 -16.57 21.58 10.64
N LEU A 253 -17.15 22.19 9.60
CA LEU A 253 -17.12 23.63 9.39
C LEU A 253 -18.34 24.35 9.96
N LYS A 254 -19.41 23.64 10.34
CA LYS A 254 -20.68 24.27 10.73
C LYS A 254 -21.19 23.74 12.08
N SER A 255 -21.46 24.66 12.99
CA SER A 255 -22.11 24.42 14.26
C SER A 255 -23.60 24.79 14.24
N TYR A 256 -24.32 24.24 15.20
CA TYR A 256 -25.73 24.51 15.42
C TYR A 256 -25.97 24.84 16.89
N LYS A 257 -26.99 25.66 17.18
CA LYS A 257 -27.41 25.95 18.56
C LYS A 257 -28.72 25.22 18.85
N GLY A 258 -28.84 24.67 20.05
CA GLY A 258 -30.03 23.93 20.48
C GLY A 258 -30.17 23.91 22.00
N LYS A 259 -31.34 23.47 22.47
CA LYS A 259 -31.64 23.33 23.89
C LYS A 259 -31.75 21.86 24.28
N LEU A 260 -31.23 21.52 25.45
CA LEU A 260 -31.35 20.18 26.00
C LEU A 260 -32.78 19.95 26.52
N VAL A 261 -33.37 18.83 26.13
CA VAL A 261 -34.71 18.41 26.56
C VAL A 261 -34.71 16.96 27.03
N TRP A 262 -35.64 16.64 27.92
CA TRP A 262 -35.94 15.25 28.29
C TRP A 262 -36.68 14.54 27.16
N GLY A 263 -36.38 13.27 26.93
CA GLY A 263 -37.05 12.43 25.94
C GLY A 263 -37.04 10.96 26.31
N GLY A 264 -37.58 10.11 25.44
CA GLY A 264 -37.50 8.66 25.59
C GLY A 264 -36.08 8.13 25.44
N ASP A 265 -35.86 6.90 25.86
CA ASP A 265 -34.60 6.20 25.60
C ASP A 265 -34.36 6.00 24.10
N TYR A 266 -33.09 5.97 23.71
CA TYR A 266 -32.69 5.84 22.31
C TYR A 266 -31.68 4.73 22.05
N ASN A 267 -31.30 3.95 23.07
CA ASN A 267 -30.51 2.73 22.91
C ASN A 267 -31.10 1.55 23.71
N SER A 268 -31.24 0.39 23.04
CA SER A 268 -31.84 -0.81 23.63
C SER A 268 -30.80 -1.83 24.12
N VAL A 269 -29.51 -1.64 23.79
CA VAL A 269 -28.47 -2.67 23.94
C VAL A 269 -27.49 -2.38 25.09
N ASP A 270 -27.30 -1.12 25.46
CA ASP A 270 -26.40 -0.70 26.55
C ASP A 270 -27.06 0.38 27.44
N SER A 271 -26.34 0.85 28.46
CA SER A 271 -26.79 1.94 29.35
C SER A 271 -26.63 3.34 28.71
N SER A 272 -26.17 3.44 27.46
CA SER A 272 -26.01 4.73 26.79
C SER A 272 -27.37 5.25 26.33
N GLY A 273 -27.68 6.52 26.64
CA GLY A 273 -29.00 7.09 26.33
C GLY A 273 -30.13 6.76 27.30
N LYS A 274 -29.80 6.11 28.43
CA LYS A 274 -30.67 5.96 29.61
C LYS A 274 -30.11 6.81 30.74
N THR A 275 -30.78 7.92 31.03
CA THR A 275 -30.29 8.96 31.94
C THR A 275 -31.08 9.00 33.25
N TYR A 276 -32.41 8.83 33.19
CA TYR A 276 -33.29 8.90 34.35
C TYR A 276 -34.36 7.79 34.27
N LEU A 277 -34.72 7.19 35.39
CA LEU A 277 -35.79 6.20 35.49
C LEU A 277 -36.94 6.80 36.30
N SER A 278 -38.11 6.97 35.69
CA SER A 278 -39.31 7.46 36.38
C SER A 278 -39.82 6.45 37.41
N GLN A 279 -40.61 6.94 38.39
CA GLN A 279 -41.28 6.11 39.39
C GLN A 279 -42.22 5.07 38.75
N GLU A 280 -42.70 5.31 37.53
CA GLU A 280 -43.53 4.38 36.74
C GLU A 280 -42.70 3.34 35.95
N GLY A 281 -41.37 3.39 36.05
CA GLY A 281 -40.45 2.43 35.42
C GLY A 281 -40.05 2.77 33.98
N GLU A 282 -40.37 3.97 33.48
CA GLU A 282 -39.95 4.44 32.16
C GLU A 282 -38.55 5.07 32.17
N TRP A 283 -37.72 4.70 31.18
CA TRP A 283 -36.40 5.31 30.99
C TRP A 283 -36.48 6.57 30.13
N PHE A 284 -35.82 7.62 30.62
CA PHE A 284 -35.65 8.90 29.95
C PHE A 284 -34.21 9.07 29.46
N GLY A 285 -34.05 9.63 28.27
CA GLY A 285 -32.77 10.03 27.68
C GLY A 285 -32.72 11.55 27.43
N LYS A 286 -31.51 12.09 27.28
CA LYS A 286 -31.32 13.50 26.89
C LYS A 286 -31.34 13.66 25.37
N TRP A 287 -32.07 14.65 24.88
CA TRP A 287 -32.18 15.01 23.45
C TRP A 287 -31.84 16.48 23.22
N MET A 288 -31.44 16.80 22.00
CA MET A 288 -31.13 18.17 21.57
C MET A 288 -32.25 18.70 20.68
N ARG A 289 -32.89 19.80 21.10
CA ARG A 289 -33.94 20.50 20.35
C ARG A 289 -33.32 21.66 19.59
N ALA A 290 -33.24 21.57 18.26
CA ALA A 290 -32.56 22.56 17.43
C ALA A 290 -33.32 22.83 16.12
N LYS A 291 -33.11 24.03 15.55
CA LYS A 291 -33.63 24.41 14.23
C LYS A 291 -32.57 24.14 13.17
N ILE A 292 -32.80 23.14 12.32
CA ILE A 292 -31.77 22.54 11.47
C ILE A 292 -32.25 22.29 10.03
N PRO A 293 -31.34 22.43 9.04
CA PRO A 293 -31.65 22.17 7.63
C PRO A 293 -31.81 20.66 7.39
N LEU A 294 -32.82 20.29 6.63
CA LEU A 294 -33.19 18.89 6.42
C LEU A 294 -32.74 18.35 5.05
N TYR A 295 -32.43 17.07 5.06
CA TYR A 295 -32.15 16.23 3.91
C TYR A 295 -33.16 15.08 3.87
N LYS A 296 -33.55 14.68 2.66
CA LYS A 296 -34.41 13.55 2.39
C LYS A 296 -33.57 12.38 1.90
N GLU A 297 -33.76 11.23 2.51
CA GLU A 297 -33.18 9.97 2.04
C GLU A 297 -33.96 9.47 0.82
N LEU A 298 -33.27 9.18 -0.28
CA LEU A 298 -33.87 8.61 -1.50
C LEU A 298 -33.77 7.09 -1.53
N VAL A 299 -32.57 6.57 -1.25
CA VAL A 299 -32.20 5.15 -1.22
C VAL A 299 -31.15 5.01 -0.12
N SER A 300 -31.15 3.91 0.64
CA SER A 300 -30.18 3.68 1.73
C SER A 300 -28.77 4.10 1.33
N THR A 301 -28.25 5.18 1.95
CA THR A 301 -26.96 5.89 1.71
C THR A 301 -26.93 7.13 0.79
N ILE A 302 -28.03 7.51 0.13
CA ILE A 302 -28.11 8.72 -0.72
C ILE A 302 -29.12 9.71 -0.14
N TYR A 303 -28.66 10.93 0.16
CA TYR A 303 -29.44 12.01 0.76
C TYR A 303 -29.39 13.27 -0.11
N GLU A 304 -30.53 13.91 -0.32
CA GLU A 304 -30.64 15.18 -1.05
C GLU A 304 -31.21 16.28 -0.13
N PRO A 305 -30.77 17.54 -0.29
CA PRO A 305 -31.32 18.65 0.51
C PRO A 305 -32.81 18.80 0.20
N MET A 306 -33.63 18.95 1.25
CA MET A 306 -35.04 19.27 1.06
C MET A 306 -35.16 20.73 0.67
N ILE A 307 -35.68 21.02 -0.52
CA ILE A 307 -35.81 22.38 -1.06
C ILE A 307 -37.29 22.77 -1.09
N ASP A 308 -37.62 24.00 -0.67
CA ASP A 308 -38.98 24.54 -0.75
C ASP A 308 -39.31 25.11 -2.15
N GLU A 309 -40.56 25.55 -2.35
CA GLU A 309 -41.01 26.12 -3.63
C GLU A 309 -40.25 27.41 -4.02
N ALA A 310 -39.55 28.04 -3.08
CA ALA A 310 -38.71 29.23 -3.30
C ALA A 310 -37.24 28.89 -3.58
N GLY A 311 -36.88 27.61 -3.68
CA GLY A 311 -35.51 27.17 -3.96
C GLY A 311 -34.59 27.22 -2.73
N GLN A 312 -35.10 27.39 -1.51
CA GLN A 312 -34.32 27.42 -0.28
C GLN A 312 -34.36 26.09 0.47
N GLN A 313 -33.29 25.77 1.21
CA GLN A 313 -33.22 24.55 2.01
C GLN A 313 -34.20 24.61 3.19
N VAL A 314 -35.11 23.64 3.25
CA VAL A 314 -36.12 23.50 4.28
C VAL A 314 -35.44 23.31 5.63
N THR A 315 -35.64 24.28 6.52
CA THR A 315 -35.15 24.24 7.89
C THR A 315 -36.34 24.06 8.84
N ARG A 316 -36.29 23.03 9.69
CA ARG A 316 -37.34 22.74 10.68
C ARG A 316 -36.73 22.57 12.06
N GLN A 317 -37.53 22.84 13.08
CA GLN A 317 -37.18 22.47 14.44
C GLN A 317 -37.41 20.97 14.61
N GLY A 318 -36.43 20.27 15.16
CA GLY A 318 -36.52 18.85 15.43
C GLY A 318 -35.64 18.43 16.60
N PHE A 319 -35.73 17.15 16.93
CA PHE A 319 -35.04 16.54 18.06
C PHE A 319 -33.99 15.55 17.57
N LEU A 320 -32.78 15.69 18.09
CA LEU A 320 -31.62 14.84 17.86
C LEU A 320 -31.24 14.11 19.14
N THR A 321 -30.71 12.90 19.02
CA THR A 321 -30.19 12.16 20.17
C THR A 321 -28.87 12.77 20.63
N LEU A 322 -28.66 12.87 21.95
CA LEU A 322 -27.47 13.56 22.47
C LEU A 322 -26.17 12.79 22.22
N ASN A 323 -26.22 11.46 22.16
CA ASN A 323 -25.04 10.61 21.90
C ASN A 323 -24.45 10.80 20.49
N SER A 324 -25.24 11.29 19.54
CA SER A 324 -24.81 11.54 18.16
C SER A 324 -24.35 12.99 17.95
N VAL A 325 -24.29 13.79 19.02
CA VAL A 325 -24.04 15.23 18.93
C VAL A 325 -22.95 15.61 19.91
N LYS A 326 -21.99 16.42 19.47
CA LYS A 326 -20.89 16.91 20.30
C LYS A 326 -21.16 18.33 20.76
N ILE A 327 -21.49 18.52 22.03
CA ILE A 327 -21.64 19.85 22.63
C ILE A 327 -20.27 20.54 22.68
N LEU A 328 -20.24 21.79 22.22
CA LEU A 328 -19.06 22.64 22.21
C LEU A 328 -19.02 23.46 23.50
N ASN A 329 -17.85 23.55 24.14
CA ASN A 329 -17.64 24.54 25.19
C ASN A 329 -17.42 25.94 24.59
N LYS A 330 -17.44 26.99 25.42
CA LYS A 330 -17.29 28.39 24.95
C LYS A 330 -16.03 28.60 24.10
N THR A 331 -14.91 27.99 24.46
CA THR A 331 -13.65 28.10 23.69
C THR A 331 -13.76 27.44 22.32
N GLN A 332 -14.42 26.29 22.23
CA GLN A 332 -14.66 25.59 20.97
C GLN A 332 -15.68 26.32 20.10
N GLU A 333 -16.68 26.96 20.68
CA GLU A 333 -17.64 27.82 19.98
C GLU A 333 -16.92 28.99 19.28
N TYR A 334 -15.99 29.67 19.95
CA TYR A 334 -15.19 30.74 19.34
C TYR A 334 -14.30 30.25 18.17
N VAL A 335 -13.65 29.10 18.32
CA VAL A 335 -12.83 28.51 17.25
C VAL A 335 -13.70 28.11 16.06
N GLN A 336 -14.88 27.59 16.32
CA GLN A 336 -15.83 27.16 15.30
C GLN A 336 -16.44 28.35 14.54
N GLU A 337 -16.80 29.44 15.24
CA GLU A 337 -17.22 30.70 14.62
C GLU A 337 -16.11 31.30 13.74
N GLY A 338 -14.84 31.13 14.13
CA GLY A 338 -13.68 31.49 13.31
C GLY A 338 -13.59 30.65 12.03
N MET A 339 -13.75 29.33 12.12
CA MET A 339 -13.74 28.43 10.96
C MET A 339 -14.92 28.67 10.02
N GLU A 340 -16.12 28.98 10.52
CA GLU A 340 -17.30 29.34 9.72
C GLU A 340 -17.04 30.60 8.88
N LYS A 341 -16.38 31.62 9.46
CA LYS A 341 -16.01 32.86 8.76
C LYS A 341 -14.97 32.62 7.66
N ILE A 342 -13.98 31.76 7.92
CA ILE A 342 -12.94 31.40 6.94
C ILE A 342 -13.57 30.58 5.80
N GLY A 343 -14.43 29.60 6.11
CA GLY A 343 -15.15 28.82 5.11
C GLY A 343 -16.02 29.68 4.20
N GLY A 344 -16.73 30.68 4.76
CA GLY A 344 -17.56 31.61 4.00
C GLY A 344 -16.81 32.52 3.03
N GLN A 345 -15.54 32.87 3.31
CA GLN A 345 -14.71 33.69 2.42
C GLN A 345 -14.09 32.90 1.25
N VAL A 346 -13.90 31.58 1.40
CA VAL A 346 -13.22 30.73 0.41
C VAL A 346 -14.21 30.04 -0.56
N LEU A 347 -15.52 30.05 -0.23
CA LEU A 347 -16.59 29.45 -1.05
C LEU A 347 -17.10 30.33 -2.20
N GLY A 348 -16.60 31.56 -2.33
CA GLY A 348 -16.79 32.37 -3.54
C GLY A 348 -15.85 31.89 -4.65
N GLU A 349 -16.38 31.15 -5.63
CA GLU A 349 -15.67 30.64 -6.83
C GLU A 349 -14.86 29.34 -6.69
N ALA A 350 -15.46 28.24 -6.21
CA ALA A 350 -15.06 26.90 -6.67
C ALA A 350 -16.19 25.90 -6.48
N THR A 351 -16.51 25.15 -7.55
CA THR A 351 -17.49 24.06 -7.51
C THR A 351 -16.96 22.94 -6.60
N GLU A 352 -17.80 22.47 -5.66
CA GLU A 352 -17.50 21.54 -4.54
C GLU A 352 -16.91 20.17 -4.94
N ALA A 353 -16.74 19.88 -6.22
CA ALA A 353 -16.10 18.65 -6.72
C ALA A 353 -14.57 18.63 -6.55
N GLY A 354 -13.94 19.76 -6.21
CA GLY A 354 -12.48 19.86 -6.02
C GLY A 354 -11.97 19.39 -4.65
N VAL A 355 -12.84 19.29 -3.64
CA VAL A 355 -12.43 19.01 -2.24
C VAL A 355 -12.27 17.51 -1.96
N THR A 356 -12.95 16.65 -2.73
CA THR A 356 -12.90 15.19 -2.58
C THR A 356 -11.57 14.56 -3.03
N GLN A 357 -10.67 15.30 -3.71
CA GLN A 357 -9.34 14.80 -4.06
C GLN A 357 -8.26 15.09 -3.00
N ILE A 358 -8.58 15.85 -1.95
CA ILE A 358 -7.62 16.20 -0.88
C ILE A 358 -7.68 15.19 0.28
N SER A 359 -8.75 14.40 0.40
CA SER A 359 -8.98 13.47 1.53
C SER A 359 -8.33 12.08 1.41
N VAL A 360 -7.60 11.77 0.33
CA VAL A 360 -6.98 10.44 0.13
C VAL A 360 -5.45 10.48 -0.02
N ALA A 361 -4.83 11.65 -0.05
CA ALA A 361 -3.38 11.79 -0.17
C ALA A 361 -2.77 12.38 1.10
N GLY A 362 -2.28 11.50 1.98
CA GLY A 362 -1.22 11.77 2.96
C GLY A 362 -1.38 13.02 3.82
N MET A 363 -1.75 12.83 5.09
CA MET A 363 -1.61 13.85 6.13
C MET A 363 -0.18 14.42 6.13
N ASN A 364 0.02 15.55 5.45
CA ASN A 364 1.20 16.39 5.59
C ASN A 364 0.98 17.30 6.80
N SER A 365 1.84 17.14 7.80
CA SER A 365 1.89 17.90 9.04
C SER A 365 2.23 19.38 8.87
N THR A 366 2.45 19.86 7.65
CA THR A 366 2.80 21.24 7.34
C THR A 366 1.58 22.18 7.33
N VAL A 367 0.39 21.69 6.96
CA VAL A 367 -0.79 22.55 6.81
C VAL A 367 -1.30 23.04 8.17
N SER A 368 -1.12 22.25 9.23
CA SER A 368 -1.55 22.62 10.58
C SER A 368 -0.68 23.70 11.25
N ALA A 369 0.56 23.92 10.80
CA ALA A 369 1.47 24.89 11.40
C ALA A 369 1.31 26.31 10.82
N GLU A 370 0.81 26.43 9.59
CA GLU A 370 0.58 27.74 8.94
C GLU A 370 -0.71 28.39 9.46
N LEU A 371 -1.74 27.59 9.76
CA LEU A 371 -2.98 28.02 10.41
C LEU A 371 -2.77 28.59 11.83
N VAL A 372 -1.72 28.17 12.54
CA VAL A 372 -1.39 28.68 13.88
C VAL A 372 -0.64 30.01 13.82
N LYS A 373 0.09 30.31 12.73
CA LYS A 373 0.80 31.59 12.60
C LYS A 373 -0.13 32.75 12.25
N VAL A 374 -1.18 32.50 11.48
CA VAL A 374 -2.17 33.54 11.13
C VAL A 374 -3.00 33.95 12.35
N ALA A 375 -3.27 33.04 13.28
CA ALA A 375 -3.99 33.35 14.53
C ALA A 375 -3.16 34.16 15.55
N VAL A 376 -1.84 34.25 15.39
CA VAL A 376 -0.94 34.89 16.38
C VAL A 376 -0.54 36.31 15.99
N GLN A 377 -0.86 36.78 14.77
CA GLN A 377 -0.39 38.09 14.30
C GLN A 377 -1.40 39.25 14.39
N GLU A 378 -2.61 39.02 14.91
CA GLU A 378 -3.56 40.09 15.26
C GLU A 378 -4.11 39.92 16.69
N THR A 379 -3.26 40.08 17.70
CA THR A 379 -3.72 40.30 19.09
C THR A 379 -2.79 41.26 19.83
N THR A 380 -2.72 42.51 19.35
CA THR A 380 -2.54 43.64 20.27
C THR A 380 -3.93 44.20 20.55
N ASP A 381 -4.26 44.24 21.83
CA ASP A 381 -5.49 44.78 22.41
C ASP A 381 -6.73 43.89 22.26
N HIS A 382 -6.85 42.88 23.12
CA HIS A 382 -8.00 42.71 24.03
C HIS A 382 -7.83 41.41 24.86
N ALA A 383 -7.85 41.59 26.18
CA ALA A 383 -8.14 40.62 27.25
C ALA A 383 -7.67 39.15 27.08
N THR A 384 -6.56 38.85 27.76
CA THR A 384 -6.17 37.53 28.27
C THR A 384 -7.35 36.73 28.84
N ALA A 385 -7.77 35.70 28.13
CA ALA A 385 -8.34 34.48 28.71
C ALA A 385 -7.41 33.33 28.34
N SER A 386 -6.46 33.05 29.21
CA SER A 386 -5.60 31.86 29.17
C SER A 386 -6.50 30.62 29.19
N ALA A 387 -6.59 29.92 28.06
CA ALA A 387 -7.08 28.55 28.03
C ALA A 387 -6.07 27.70 28.81
N GLU A 388 -6.38 27.36 30.07
CA GLU A 388 -5.63 26.36 30.82
C GLU A 388 -5.73 25.02 30.07
N LEU A 389 -4.68 24.69 29.33
CA LEU A 389 -4.43 23.32 28.88
C LEU A 389 -4.25 22.49 30.15
N SER A 390 -5.14 21.52 30.38
CA SER A 390 -4.97 20.55 31.46
C SER A 390 -3.62 19.84 31.27
N LEU A 391 -2.70 20.10 32.20
CA LEU A 391 -1.36 19.54 32.22
C LEU A 391 -1.40 18.24 33.01
N VAL A 392 -1.08 17.12 32.36
CA VAL A 392 -0.90 15.84 33.06
C VAL A 392 0.57 15.67 33.41
N GLU A 393 0.85 15.49 34.70
CA GLU A 393 2.21 15.34 35.20
C GLU A 393 2.69 13.89 35.08
N ILE A 394 3.82 13.67 34.40
CA ILE A 394 4.52 12.39 34.38
C ILE A 394 5.23 12.21 35.72
N LYS A 395 4.64 11.40 36.60
CA LYS A 395 5.09 11.18 37.99
C LYS A 395 6.38 10.34 38.14
N ARG A 396 7.05 9.99 37.03
CA ARG A 396 8.27 9.17 37.07
C ARG A 396 9.52 10.04 37.29
N VAL A 397 10.36 9.65 38.25
CA VAL A 397 11.56 10.42 38.67
C VAL A 397 12.87 9.82 38.13
N GLU A 398 12.95 8.50 37.91
CA GLU A 398 14.19 7.80 37.50
C GLU A 398 14.05 7.02 36.17
N GLY A 399 15.16 6.81 35.46
CA GLY A 399 15.22 6.00 34.23
C GLY A 399 14.78 6.70 32.94
N LYS A 400 14.83 8.03 32.88
CA LYS A 400 14.42 8.85 31.71
C LYS A 400 15.46 8.78 30.60
N GLU A 401 15.46 7.68 29.87
CA GLU A 401 16.33 7.45 28.72
C GLU A 401 15.52 7.44 27.43
N VAL A 402 16.10 7.95 26.34
CA VAL A 402 15.48 7.93 25.02
C VAL A 402 16.48 7.57 23.93
N VAL A 403 15.95 6.99 22.86
CA VAL A 403 16.69 6.70 21.63
C VAL A 403 16.11 7.55 20.52
N VAL A 404 16.95 8.23 19.74
CA VAL A 404 16.51 9.16 18.68
C VAL A 404 16.89 8.63 17.29
N THR A 405 16.23 9.09 16.23
CA THR A 405 16.62 8.73 14.86
C THR A 405 17.67 9.67 14.26
N SER A 406 18.43 9.18 13.27
CA SER A 406 19.38 9.99 12.51
C SER A 406 18.72 11.16 11.76
N ALA A 407 17.48 11.01 11.29
CA ALA A 407 16.69 12.10 10.71
C ALA A 407 16.53 13.28 11.66
N LEU A 408 16.27 13.01 12.94
CA LEU A 408 16.13 14.05 13.97
C LEU A 408 17.44 14.84 14.09
N LEU A 409 18.57 14.14 14.14
CA LEU A 409 19.89 14.78 14.23
C LEU A 409 20.22 15.62 12.99
N ASN A 410 19.86 15.12 11.80
CA ASN A 410 20.05 15.84 10.55
C ASN A 410 19.28 17.17 10.53
N THR A 411 18.08 17.21 11.13
CA THR A 411 17.30 18.45 11.26
C THR A 411 18.01 19.49 12.13
N PHE A 412 18.65 19.07 13.22
CA PHE A 412 19.45 19.95 14.08
C PHE A 412 20.89 20.16 13.58
N LYS A 413 21.29 19.52 12.47
CA LYS A 413 22.67 19.51 11.93
C LYS A 413 23.71 19.02 12.95
N LEU A 414 23.33 18.07 13.79
CA LEU A 414 24.19 17.49 14.84
C LEU A 414 24.74 16.13 14.41
N LYS A 415 25.94 15.79 14.89
CA LYS A 415 26.50 14.44 14.70
C LYS A 415 25.99 13.48 15.77
N PRO A 416 25.85 12.16 15.46
CA PRO A 416 25.41 11.15 16.43
C PRO A 416 26.21 11.14 17.75
N GLU A 417 27.53 11.32 17.65
CA GLU A 417 28.44 11.32 18.80
C GLU A 417 28.22 12.52 19.74
N GLU A 418 27.75 13.65 19.22
CA GLU A 418 27.59 14.90 19.97
C GLU A 418 26.30 14.94 20.81
N VAL A 419 25.36 14.02 20.57
CA VAL A 419 24.04 14.01 21.22
C VAL A 419 23.92 12.93 22.29
N ILE A 420 24.77 11.90 22.23
CA ILE A 420 24.79 10.83 23.24
C ILE A 420 25.16 11.42 24.61
N GLY A 421 24.33 11.13 25.61
CA GLY A 421 24.48 11.62 26.97
C GLY A 421 23.91 13.02 27.22
N LYS A 422 23.48 13.76 26.20
CA LYS A 422 22.79 15.04 26.37
C LYS A 422 21.34 14.86 26.78
N THR A 423 20.80 15.88 27.44
CA THR A 423 19.39 15.95 27.82
C THR A 423 18.56 16.62 26.74
N VAL A 424 17.44 16.00 26.37
CA VAL A 424 16.39 16.53 25.50
C VAL A 424 15.12 16.72 26.30
N THR A 425 14.34 17.75 26.00
CA THR A 425 13.05 17.94 26.65
C THR A 425 11.92 17.51 25.72
N LEU A 426 11.03 16.66 26.20
CA LEU A 426 9.88 16.16 25.46
C LEU A 426 8.58 16.64 26.10
N GLN A 427 7.65 17.05 25.25
CA GLN A 427 6.27 17.33 25.60
C GLN A 427 5.36 16.49 24.71
N TYR A 428 4.43 15.76 25.32
CA TYR A 428 3.50 14.88 24.62
C TYR A 428 2.12 15.51 24.45
N ILE A 429 1.48 15.21 23.33
CA ILE A 429 0.08 15.50 23.06
C ILE A 429 -0.70 14.19 23.18
N LEU A 430 -1.46 14.03 24.27
CA LEU A 430 -2.33 12.89 24.49
C LEU A 430 -3.71 13.20 23.93
N SER A 431 -4.32 12.24 23.23
CA SER A 431 -5.69 12.36 22.74
C SER A 431 -6.63 11.59 23.66
N GLY A 432 -7.84 12.11 23.88
CA GLY A 432 -8.80 11.55 24.85
C GLY A 432 -9.15 10.07 24.64
N GLY A 433 -9.02 9.57 23.41
CA GLY A 433 -9.18 8.13 23.13
C GLY A 433 -8.15 7.22 23.81
N GLN A 434 -7.00 7.75 24.25
CA GLN A 434 -5.88 7.01 24.85
C GLN A 434 -5.91 6.98 26.38
N ILE A 435 -6.66 7.87 27.03
CA ILE A 435 -6.81 7.91 28.49
C ILE A 435 -8.29 7.69 28.83
N PRO A 436 -8.65 6.64 29.57
CA PRO A 436 -10.04 6.39 29.98
C PRO A 436 -10.64 7.60 30.70
N GLY A 437 -11.81 8.06 30.24
CA GLY A 437 -12.55 9.16 30.88
C GLY A 437 -12.13 10.58 30.49
N SER A 438 -11.18 10.76 29.58
CA SER A 438 -10.76 12.10 29.12
C SER A 438 -11.34 12.47 27.76
N SER A 439 -11.83 13.71 27.63
CA SER A 439 -12.32 14.29 26.38
C SER A 439 -11.38 15.42 25.93
N GLY A 440 -10.83 15.33 24.71
CA GLY A 440 -9.99 16.40 24.13
C GLY A 440 -8.52 16.04 23.94
N ARG A 441 -7.67 17.04 23.68
CA ARG A 441 -6.21 16.91 23.63
C ARG A 441 -5.63 17.44 24.93
N VAL A 442 -4.78 16.65 25.57
CA VAL A 442 -4.16 16.95 26.85
C VAL A 442 -2.66 17.05 26.63
N LEU A 443 -2.03 18.10 27.12
CA LEU A 443 -0.58 18.21 27.09
C LEU A 443 -0.01 17.62 28.36
N THR A 444 1.11 16.93 28.22
CA THR A 444 1.91 16.55 29.39
C THR A 444 2.81 17.69 29.82
N ASN A 445 3.29 17.62 31.07
CA ASN A 445 4.41 18.44 31.50
C ASN A 445 5.65 18.18 30.63
N VAL A 446 6.54 19.18 30.55
CA VAL A 446 7.81 19.03 29.85
C VAL A 446 8.71 18.11 30.66
N VAL A 447 9.14 17.00 30.06
CA VAL A 447 9.99 16.00 30.73
C VAL A 447 11.37 15.97 30.09
N GLN A 448 12.41 15.98 30.92
CA GLN A 448 13.80 15.87 30.47
C GLN A 448 14.24 14.41 30.37
N TYR A 449 14.81 14.02 29.24
CA TYR A 449 15.32 12.69 28.97
C TYR A 449 16.78 12.73 28.54
N LYS A 450 17.55 11.73 28.93
CA LYS A 450 18.92 11.52 28.47
C LYS A 450 18.93 10.69 27.19
N VAL A 451 19.60 11.18 26.14
CA VAL A 451 19.75 10.42 24.89
C VAL A 451 20.81 9.34 25.07
N THR A 452 20.44 8.07 24.92
CA THR A 452 21.36 6.92 25.08
C THR A 452 21.84 6.34 23.76
N GLY A 453 21.04 6.45 22.70
CA GLY A 453 21.36 5.86 21.41
C GLY A 453 20.73 6.57 20.22
N VAL A 454 21.31 6.32 19.05
CA VAL A 454 20.86 6.85 17.76
C VAL A 454 20.60 5.70 16.80
N VAL A 455 19.36 5.60 16.32
CA VAL A 455 18.92 4.61 15.33
C VAL A 455 18.99 5.19 13.92
N LYS A 456 19.38 4.36 12.95
CA LYS A 456 19.41 4.75 11.54
C LYS A 456 17.98 4.82 10.99
N ASP A 457 17.47 6.03 10.81
CA ASP A 457 16.31 6.33 10.00
C ASP A 457 16.46 7.78 9.53
N ASP A 458 16.85 7.97 8.27
CA ASP A 458 17.12 9.30 7.70
C ASP A 458 15.86 9.98 7.17
N LYS A 459 14.69 9.35 7.28
CA LYS A 459 13.44 9.85 6.69
C LYS A 459 12.50 10.46 7.72
N LYS A 460 12.43 9.91 8.93
CA LYS A 460 11.42 10.31 9.92
C LYS A 460 12.08 10.74 11.23
N PRO A 461 11.91 12.00 11.67
CA PRO A 461 12.37 12.44 12.98
C PRO A 461 11.47 11.81 14.05
N MET A 462 12.00 10.80 14.73
CA MET A 462 11.28 10.00 15.72
C MET A 462 12.09 9.88 17.00
N VAL A 463 11.38 9.71 18.10
CA VAL A 463 11.97 9.48 19.42
C VAL A 463 11.33 8.26 20.04
N TYR A 464 12.15 7.32 20.50
CA TYR A 464 11.72 6.15 21.24
C TYR A 464 11.78 6.43 22.74
N VAL A 465 10.67 6.18 23.43
CA VAL A 465 10.48 6.40 24.87
C VAL A 465 9.98 5.10 25.51
N PRO A 466 10.27 4.80 26.78
CA PRO A 466 9.67 3.65 27.46
C PRO A 466 8.14 3.74 27.56
N VAL A 467 7.45 2.61 27.38
CA VAL A 467 5.97 2.51 27.54
C VAL A 467 5.49 2.80 28.95
N GLN A 468 6.33 2.53 29.95
CA GLN A 468 6.02 2.76 31.35
C GLN A 468 5.82 4.25 31.67
N ASP A 469 6.44 5.16 30.91
CA ASP A 469 6.28 6.60 31.11
C ASP A 469 4.85 7.04 30.78
N LEU A 470 4.28 6.50 29.70
CA LEU A 470 2.89 6.77 29.33
C LEU A 470 1.88 6.03 30.20
N GLN A 471 2.21 4.81 30.65
CA GLN A 471 1.38 4.10 31.61
C GLN A 471 1.29 4.84 32.96
N SER A 472 2.35 5.57 33.37
CA SER A 472 2.34 6.37 34.59
C SER A 472 1.33 7.52 34.57
N VAL A 473 0.94 7.96 33.37
CA VAL A 473 -0.08 9.00 33.14
C VAL A 473 -1.43 8.42 32.70
N GLY A 474 -1.70 7.16 33.05
CA GLY A 474 -3.02 6.53 32.86
C GLY A 474 -3.34 6.09 31.44
N VAL A 475 -2.35 6.04 30.54
CA VAL A 475 -2.54 5.46 29.19
C VAL A 475 -2.53 3.94 29.29
N ASP A 476 -3.69 3.32 29.07
CA ASP A 476 -3.90 1.87 29.15
C ASP A 476 -4.15 1.20 27.77
N LYS A 477 -4.24 2.01 26.71
CA LYS A 477 -4.45 1.56 25.33
C LYS A 477 -3.21 1.71 24.47
N TYR A 478 -2.96 0.68 23.67
CA TYR A 478 -1.86 0.62 22.72
C TYR A 478 -2.30 1.01 21.30
N SER A 479 -1.43 1.70 20.56
CA SER A 479 -1.69 2.01 19.15
C SER A 479 -1.49 0.79 18.26
N GLN A 480 -0.51 -0.05 18.61
CA GLN A 480 -0.12 -1.21 17.82
C GLN A 480 0.59 -2.24 18.71
N LEU A 481 0.40 -3.52 18.40
CA LEU A 481 1.21 -4.61 18.96
C LEU A 481 2.08 -5.21 17.85
N LYS A 482 3.33 -5.52 18.19
CA LYS A 482 4.26 -6.23 17.31
C LYS A 482 4.39 -7.66 17.81
N VAL A 483 3.92 -8.62 17.02
CA VAL A 483 3.89 -10.04 17.35
C VAL A 483 5.00 -10.76 16.61
N LEU A 484 5.83 -11.49 17.36
CA LEU A 484 6.87 -12.37 16.84
C LEU A 484 6.36 -13.80 16.82
N ALA A 485 6.38 -14.44 15.65
CA ALA A 485 6.10 -15.86 15.51
C ALA A 485 7.37 -16.69 15.74
N LYS A 486 7.20 -17.93 16.22
CA LYS A 486 8.28 -18.92 16.39
C LYS A 486 9.02 -19.16 15.07
N ASP A 487 8.28 -19.28 13.97
CA ASP A 487 8.81 -19.51 12.63
C ASP A 487 8.08 -18.67 11.58
N SER A 488 8.72 -18.43 10.43
CA SER A 488 8.08 -17.71 9.33
C SER A 488 6.88 -18.48 8.75
N THR A 489 6.87 -19.81 8.90
CA THR A 489 5.78 -20.69 8.46
C THR A 489 4.57 -20.69 9.38
N SER A 490 4.73 -20.39 10.67
CA SER A 490 3.61 -20.31 11.63
C SER A 490 2.90 -18.96 11.59
N LEU A 491 3.58 -17.92 11.11
CA LEU A 491 3.07 -16.55 11.06
C LEU A 491 1.70 -16.43 10.36
N PRO A 492 1.42 -17.06 9.20
CA PRO A 492 0.09 -16.99 8.57
C PRO A 492 -1.03 -17.51 9.47
N GLY A 493 -0.81 -18.63 10.18
CA GLY A 493 -1.80 -19.20 11.10
C GLY A 493 -2.01 -18.37 12.36
N VAL A 494 -0.93 -17.77 12.90
CA VAL A 494 -1.02 -16.80 14.00
C VAL A 494 -1.85 -15.59 13.57
N ARG A 495 -1.61 -15.06 12.37
CA ARG A 495 -2.32 -13.90 11.82
C ARG A 495 -3.80 -14.18 11.61
N GLU A 496 -4.15 -15.34 11.07
CA GLU A 496 -5.55 -15.74 10.86
C GLU A 496 -6.30 -15.78 12.20
N LYS A 497 -5.69 -16.34 13.26
CA LYS A 497 -6.28 -16.34 14.61
C LYS A 497 -6.45 -14.93 15.17
N ILE A 498 -5.46 -14.06 15.02
CA ILE A 498 -5.55 -12.65 15.46
C ILE A 498 -6.63 -11.90 14.67
N GLN A 499 -6.76 -12.17 13.37
CA GLN A 499 -7.82 -11.60 12.53
C GLN A 499 -9.21 -12.09 12.91
N ALA A 500 -9.34 -13.38 13.30
CA ALA A 500 -10.59 -13.93 13.82
C ALA A 500 -11.01 -13.29 15.15
N MET A 501 -10.07 -12.72 15.93
CA MET A 501 -10.36 -11.92 17.12
C MET A 501 -10.84 -10.48 16.79
N GLY A 502 -10.91 -10.10 15.51
CA GLY A 502 -11.36 -8.78 15.05
C GLY A 502 -10.25 -7.74 14.84
N PHE A 503 -8.99 -8.13 15.03
CA PHE A 503 -7.85 -7.24 14.82
C PHE A 503 -7.31 -7.31 13.38
N SER A 504 -6.70 -6.23 12.92
CA SER A 504 -6.04 -6.21 11.62
C SER A 504 -4.56 -6.53 11.76
N THR A 505 -4.03 -7.38 10.88
CA THR A 505 -2.61 -7.74 10.87
C THR A 505 -1.93 -7.26 9.59
N GLN A 506 -0.79 -6.60 9.74
CA GLN A 506 0.07 -6.17 8.64
C GLN A 506 1.44 -6.83 8.80
N SER A 507 1.89 -7.56 7.79
CA SER A 507 3.24 -8.15 7.80
C SER A 507 4.05 -7.67 6.61
N ILE A 508 5.37 -7.63 6.78
CA ILE A 508 6.31 -7.43 5.69
C ILE A 508 6.10 -8.48 4.59
N MET A 509 5.62 -9.68 4.94
CA MET A 509 5.25 -10.72 3.95
C MET A 509 4.17 -10.25 2.99
N ASP A 510 3.20 -9.44 3.43
CA ASP A 510 2.15 -8.90 2.54
C ASP A 510 2.73 -7.88 1.58
N THR A 511 3.61 -7.01 2.09
CA THR A 511 4.32 -6.04 1.26
C THR A 511 5.19 -6.75 0.21
N LEU A 512 5.91 -7.81 0.59
CA LEU A 512 6.68 -8.63 -0.34
C LEU A 512 5.78 -9.30 -1.38
N ALA A 513 4.64 -9.87 -0.97
CA ALA A 513 3.68 -10.48 -1.89
C ALA A 513 3.08 -9.45 -2.87
N GLN A 514 2.82 -8.23 -2.41
CA GLN A 514 2.34 -7.13 -3.25
C GLN A 514 3.41 -6.66 -4.25
N VAL A 515 4.65 -6.49 -3.79
CA VAL A 515 5.82 -6.20 -4.63
C VAL A 515 5.98 -7.29 -5.69
N ASP A 516 5.96 -8.56 -5.30
CA ASP A 516 6.06 -9.70 -6.21
C ASP A 516 4.97 -9.71 -7.27
N ARG A 517 3.72 -9.35 -6.89
CA ARG A 517 2.59 -9.24 -7.82
C ARG A 517 2.81 -8.10 -8.82
N LEU A 518 3.23 -6.93 -8.36
CA LEU A 518 3.52 -5.77 -9.20
C LEU A 518 4.65 -6.08 -10.20
N PHE A 519 5.78 -6.63 -9.72
CA PHE A 519 6.90 -7.02 -10.57
C PHE A 519 6.58 -8.19 -11.50
N ARG A 520 5.63 -9.08 -11.15
CA ARG A 520 5.12 -10.11 -12.07
C ARG A 520 4.38 -9.48 -13.25
N VAL A 521 3.48 -8.52 -12.99
CA VAL A 521 2.77 -7.79 -14.06
C VAL A 521 3.75 -7.02 -14.92
N MET A 522 4.70 -6.30 -14.32
CA MET A 522 5.72 -5.57 -15.07
C MET A 522 6.56 -6.51 -15.96
N ARG A 523 7.03 -7.65 -15.44
CA ARG A 523 7.77 -8.66 -16.23
C ARG A 523 6.93 -9.20 -17.39
N PHE A 524 5.63 -9.40 -17.20
CA PHE A 524 4.73 -9.82 -18.27
C PHE A 524 4.64 -8.76 -19.37
N LEU A 525 4.46 -7.48 -19.01
CA LEU A 525 4.42 -6.36 -19.96
C LEU A 525 5.74 -6.22 -20.74
N LEU A 526 6.87 -6.23 -20.04
CA LEU A 526 8.21 -6.17 -20.66
C LEU A 526 8.48 -7.38 -21.55
N GLY A 527 8.05 -8.57 -21.12
CA GLY A 527 8.10 -9.78 -21.93
C GLY A 527 7.24 -9.68 -23.19
N ALA A 528 6.05 -9.07 -23.10
CA ALA A 528 5.17 -8.84 -24.24
C ALA A 528 5.79 -7.85 -25.25
N PHE A 529 6.40 -6.76 -24.78
CA PHE A 529 7.17 -5.84 -25.65
C PHE A 529 8.38 -6.53 -26.30
N GLY A 530 9.06 -7.39 -25.56
CA GLY A 530 10.12 -8.22 -26.15
C GLY A 530 9.59 -9.19 -27.20
N PHE A 531 8.42 -9.78 -26.96
CA PHE A 531 7.77 -10.69 -27.89
C PHE A 531 7.37 -9.99 -29.20
N THR A 532 6.91 -8.74 -29.16
CA THR A 532 6.61 -7.99 -30.40
C THR A 532 7.88 -7.75 -31.23
N ALA A 533 9.03 -7.49 -30.60
CA ALA A 533 10.31 -7.40 -31.31
C ALA A 533 10.68 -8.71 -32.02
N LEU A 534 10.43 -9.86 -31.37
CA LEU A 534 10.61 -11.19 -32.00
C LEU A 534 9.64 -11.42 -33.17
N VAL A 535 8.41 -10.95 -33.07
CA VAL A 535 7.43 -11.03 -34.18
C VAL A 535 7.88 -10.17 -35.37
N VAL A 536 8.44 -8.98 -35.13
CA VAL A 536 9.01 -8.16 -36.20
C VAL A 536 10.20 -8.88 -36.86
N ALA A 537 11.09 -9.50 -36.07
CA ALA A 537 12.20 -10.30 -36.58
C ALA A 537 11.70 -11.51 -37.40
N LEU A 538 10.60 -12.15 -36.99
CA LEU A 538 9.96 -13.26 -37.70
C LEU A 538 9.55 -12.85 -39.12
N PHE A 539 8.97 -11.67 -39.33
CA PHE A 539 8.61 -11.20 -40.67
C PHE A 539 9.85 -10.90 -41.54
N GLY A 540 10.88 -10.28 -40.97
CA GLY A 540 12.13 -10.03 -41.68
C GLY A 540 12.83 -11.33 -42.13
N MET A 541 12.83 -12.33 -41.24
CA MET A 541 13.34 -13.66 -41.53
C MET A 541 12.51 -14.38 -42.61
N PHE A 542 11.19 -14.33 -42.51
CA PHE A 542 10.28 -14.93 -43.49
C PHE A 542 10.51 -14.38 -44.90
N ASN A 543 10.63 -13.07 -45.04
CA ASN A 543 10.91 -12.43 -46.32
C ASN A 543 12.26 -12.88 -46.90
N THR A 544 13.29 -12.88 -46.05
CA THR A 544 14.64 -13.27 -46.45
C THR A 544 14.72 -14.72 -46.93
N LEU A 545 14.12 -15.65 -46.18
CA LEU A 545 14.11 -17.08 -46.53
C LEU A 545 13.31 -17.35 -47.81
N THR A 546 12.22 -16.61 -48.03
CA THR A 546 11.41 -16.74 -49.24
C THR A 546 12.18 -16.27 -50.47
N ILE A 547 12.89 -15.15 -50.37
CA ILE A 547 13.74 -14.64 -51.47
C ILE A 547 14.90 -15.60 -51.73
N SER A 548 15.60 -16.06 -50.68
CA SER A 548 16.70 -17.01 -50.81
C SER A 548 16.27 -18.31 -51.51
N LEU A 549 15.04 -18.78 -51.24
CA LEU A 549 14.48 -19.92 -51.95
C LEU A 549 14.31 -19.68 -53.45
N LEU A 550 13.86 -18.48 -53.85
CA LEU A 550 13.65 -18.15 -55.26
C LEU A 550 14.99 -18.08 -56.01
N GLU A 551 15.99 -17.45 -55.40
CA GLU A 551 17.36 -17.36 -55.93
C GLU A 551 17.98 -18.76 -56.11
N ARG A 552 17.67 -19.70 -55.20
CA ARG A 552 18.26 -21.06 -55.17
C ARG A 552 17.37 -22.13 -55.81
N SER A 553 16.34 -21.73 -56.54
CA SER A 553 15.40 -22.66 -57.19
C SER A 553 16.11 -23.62 -58.16
N ARG A 554 17.11 -23.16 -58.91
CA ARG A 554 17.95 -23.98 -59.80
C ARG A 554 18.76 -25.03 -59.04
N GLU A 555 19.36 -24.66 -57.90
CA GLU A 555 20.09 -25.61 -57.03
C GLU A 555 19.18 -26.74 -56.56
N VAL A 556 17.94 -26.41 -56.18
CA VAL A 556 16.92 -27.40 -55.79
C VAL A 556 16.55 -28.30 -56.97
N GLY A 557 16.44 -27.75 -58.18
CA GLY A 557 16.22 -28.52 -59.41
C GLY A 557 17.32 -29.54 -59.68
N VAL A 558 18.59 -29.11 -59.59
CA VAL A 558 19.77 -29.99 -59.75
C VAL A 558 19.82 -31.06 -58.66
N MET A 559 19.55 -30.71 -57.40
CA MET A 559 19.50 -31.70 -56.31
C MET A 559 18.45 -32.79 -56.57
N LYS A 560 17.28 -32.43 -57.13
CA LYS A 560 16.24 -33.39 -57.49
C LYS A 560 16.63 -34.28 -58.66
N THR A 561 17.29 -33.76 -59.69
CA THR A 561 17.77 -34.58 -60.82
C THR A 561 18.88 -35.55 -60.41
N LEU A 562 19.68 -35.18 -59.41
CA LEU A 562 20.67 -36.06 -58.76
C LEU A 562 20.05 -37.09 -57.79
N GLY A 563 18.72 -37.14 -57.67
CA GLY A 563 18.01 -38.16 -56.89
C GLY A 563 17.64 -37.75 -55.45
N THR A 564 17.75 -36.47 -55.07
CA THR A 564 17.36 -36.01 -53.73
C THR A 564 15.85 -36.06 -53.55
N VAL A 565 15.38 -36.69 -52.46
CA VAL A 565 13.96 -36.79 -52.15
C VAL A 565 13.41 -35.47 -51.60
N ASP A 566 12.19 -35.12 -51.99
CA ASP A 566 11.37 -34.01 -51.51
C ASP A 566 11.41 -33.74 -49.99
N ARG A 567 11.42 -34.80 -49.16
CA ARG A 567 11.48 -34.70 -47.70
C ARG A 567 12.83 -34.15 -47.23
N ASP A 568 13.91 -34.48 -47.93
CA ASP A 568 15.25 -34.04 -47.56
C ASP A 568 15.50 -32.59 -47.99
N ILE A 569 14.87 -32.14 -49.08
CA ILE A 569 14.80 -30.72 -49.44
C ILE A 569 14.06 -29.94 -48.35
N PHE A 570 12.89 -30.43 -47.91
CA PHE A 570 12.18 -29.82 -46.78
C PHE A 570 13.05 -29.75 -45.51
N ARG A 571 13.73 -30.84 -45.17
CA ARG A 571 14.63 -30.91 -44.01
C ARG A 571 15.80 -29.93 -44.11
N LEU A 572 16.37 -29.75 -45.30
CA LEU A 572 17.46 -28.82 -45.55
C LEU A 572 17.05 -27.37 -45.26
N PHE A 573 15.96 -26.90 -45.87
CA PHE A 573 15.47 -25.53 -45.65
C PHE A 573 14.95 -25.31 -44.22
N MET A 574 14.35 -26.34 -43.61
CA MET A 574 13.94 -26.29 -42.21
C MET A 574 15.16 -26.19 -41.27
N ALA A 575 16.20 -26.99 -41.52
CA ALA A 575 17.43 -26.94 -40.74
C ALA A 575 18.12 -25.57 -40.88
N GLU A 576 18.14 -25.00 -42.09
CA GLU A 576 18.69 -23.66 -42.34
C GLU A 576 18.01 -22.59 -41.47
N SER A 577 16.67 -22.64 -41.40
CA SER A 577 15.87 -21.67 -40.64
C SER A 577 16.01 -21.86 -39.12
N VAL A 578 16.01 -23.11 -38.66
CA VAL A 578 16.23 -23.45 -37.24
C VAL A 578 17.64 -23.05 -36.79
N LEU A 579 18.66 -23.24 -37.62
CA LEU A 579 20.04 -22.83 -37.31
C LEU A 579 20.15 -21.31 -37.16
N ILE A 580 19.51 -20.54 -38.04
CA ILE A 580 19.44 -19.07 -37.89
C ILE A 580 18.78 -18.70 -36.55
N GLY A 581 17.68 -19.37 -36.19
CA GLY A 581 16.99 -19.17 -34.90
C GLY A 581 17.88 -19.51 -33.69
N ILE A 582 18.65 -20.61 -33.74
CA ILE A 582 19.60 -21.01 -32.69
C ILE A 582 20.73 -19.98 -32.57
N ILE A 583 21.36 -19.59 -33.68
CA ILE A 583 22.50 -18.66 -33.68
C ILE A 583 22.04 -17.27 -33.21
N GLY A 584 20.94 -16.77 -33.76
CA GLY A 584 20.34 -15.50 -33.36
C GLY A 584 19.91 -15.51 -31.89
N GLY A 585 19.21 -16.54 -31.45
CA GLY A 585 18.78 -16.66 -30.06
C GLY A 585 19.94 -16.77 -29.06
N THR A 586 20.96 -17.57 -29.39
CA THR A 586 22.14 -17.73 -28.52
C THR A 586 22.95 -16.44 -28.45
N SER A 587 23.24 -15.82 -29.59
CA SER A 587 23.96 -14.54 -29.63
C SER A 587 23.20 -13.43 -28.92
N GLY A 588 21.88 -13.34 -29.08
CA GLY A 588 21.09 -12.33 -28.37
C GLY A 588 21.01 -12.56 -26.87
N VAL A 589 20.88 -13.80 -26.39
CA VAL A 589 20.97 -14.11 -24.95
C VAL A 589 22.34 -13.71 -24.39
N VAL A 590 23.42 -14.02 -25.11
CA VAL A 590 24.78 -13.66 -24.71
C VAL A 590 24.95 -12.14 -24.67
N VAL A 591 24.55 -11.43 -25.73
CA VAL A 591 24.64 -9.96 -25.81
C VAL A 591 23.79 -9.30 -24.72
N GLY A 592 22.53 -9.73 -24.53
CA GLY A 592 21.66 -9.18 -23.49
C GLY A 592 22.24 -9.33 -22.08
N ASN A 593 22.85 -10.48 -21.78
CA ASN A 593 23.55 -10.71 -20.52
C ASN A 593 24.83 -9.89 -20.39
N LEU A 594 25.63 -9.79 -21.45
CA LEU A 594 26.85 -9.00 -21.47
C LEU A 594 26.54 -7.52 -21.22
N VAL A 595 25.56 -6.96 -21.93
CA VAL A 595 25.13 -5.57 -21.72
C VAL A 595 24.65 -5.36 -20.29
N GLY A 596 23.82 -6.25 -19.75
CA GLY A 596 23.37 -6.17 -18.36
C GLY A 596 24.52 -6.21 -17.34
N LYS A 597 25.51 -7.09 -17.54
CA LYS A 597 26.71 -7.17 -16.69
C LYS A 597 27.60 -5.93 -16.81
N THR A 598 27.78 -5.41 -18.02
CA THR A 598 28.54 -4.18 -18.24
C THR A 598 27.87 -3.00 -17.55
N VAL A 599 26.55 -2.87 -17.63
CA VAL A 599 25.81 -1.82 -16.92
C VAL A 599 25.92 -2.00 -15.40
N ASN A 600 25.84 -3.24 -14.88
CA ASN A 600 26.09 -3.49 -13.45
C ASN A 600 27.50 -3.04 -13.03
N LEU A 601 28.53 -3.44 -13.78
CA LEU A 601 29.92 -3.07 -13.49
C LEU A 601 30.14 -1.55 -13.53
N LEU A 602 29.61 -0.88 -14.55
CA LEU A 602 29.67 0.58 -14.66
C LEU A 602 28.92 1.24 -13.50
N SER A 603 27.76 0.71 -13.10
CA SER A 603 27.00 1.26 -11.98
C SER A 603 27.72 1.17 -10.63
N MET A 604 28.64 0.22 -10.45
CA MET A 604 29.47 0.10 -9.24
C MET A 604 30.51 1.23 -9.11
N LEU A 605 30.87 1.90 -10.21
CA LEU A 605 31.83 3.01 -10.19
C LEU A 605 31.22 4.29 -9.61
N TRP A 606 29.90 4.45 -9.66
CA TRP A 606 29.18 5.66 -9.27
C TRP A 606 28.33 5.49 -8.01
N ARG A 607 28.38 4.33 -7.35
CA ARG A 607 27.53 3.98 -6.20
C ARG A 607 28.37 3.58 -5.00
N GLU A 608 27.98 4.07 -3.82
CA GLU A 608 28.60 3.68 -2.54
C GLU A 608 28.30 2.22 -2.17
N ASP A 609 27.08 1.73 -2.46
CA ASP A 609 26.69 0.35 -2.21
C ASP A 609 26.99 -0.55 -3.44
N LYS A 610 28.13 -1.24 -3.37
CA LYS A 610 28.66 -2.11 -4.44
C LYS A 610 27.96 -3.47 -4.52
N THR A 611 27.03 -3.79 -3.63
CA THR A 611 26.39 -5.12 -3.56
C THR A 611 25.10 -5.24 -4.38
N ILE A 612 24.62 -4.13 -4.93
CA ILE A 612 23.36 -4.01 -5.64
C ILE A 612 23.52 -4.39 -7.12
N ASN A 613 22.86 -5.47 -7.55
CA ASN A 613 22.82 -5.88 -8.96
C ASN A 613 21.54 -5.37 -9.65
N LEU A 614 21.66 -4.40 -10.56
CA LEU A 614 20.53 -3.84 -11.32
C LEU A 614 19.95 -4.79 -12.35
N PHE A 615 20.80 -5.65 -12.92
CA PHE A 615 20.41 -6.65 -13.91
C PHE A 615 20.71 -8.04 -13.37
N LYS A 616 19.68 -8.88 -13.28
CA LYS A 616 19.78 -10.27 -12.85
C LYS A 616 18.97 -11.14 -13.78
N THR A 617 19.64 -11.98 -14.56
CA THR A 617 18.99 -12.86 -15.54
C THR A 617 18.77 -14.24 -14.92
N PRO A 618 17.52 -14.68 -14.68
CA PRO A 618 17.27 -16.06 -14.29
C PRO A 618 17.62 -17.01 -15.44
N THR A 619 18.41 -18.04 -15.16
CA THR A 619 18.85 -19.03 -16.15
C THR A 619 17.68 -19.72 -16.85
N LEU A 620 16.63 -20.05 -16.09
CA LEU A 620 15.40 -20.65 -16.61
C LEU A 620 14.69 -19.73 -17.62
N PHE A 621 14.68 -18.42 -17.37
CA PHE A 621 14.09 -17.45 -18.28
C PHE A 621 14.90 -17.32 -19.58
N ALA A 622 16.24 -17.24 -19.46
CA ALA A 622 17.12 -17.21 -20.63
C ALA A 622 16.94 -18.44 -21.53
N LEU A 623 16.79 -19.63 -20.93
CA LEU A 623 16.47 -20.86 -21.66
C LEU A 623 15.11 -20.77 -22.36
N GLY A 624 14.10 -20.19 -21.71
CA GLY A 624 12.78 -19.95 -22.31
C GLY A 624 12.82 -19.03 -23.53
N VAL A 625 13.60 -17.94 -23.47
CA VAL A 625 13.79 -17.02 -24.62
C VAL A 625 14.54 -17.71 -25.76
N LEU A 626 15.55 -18.52 -25.44
CA LEU A 626 16.26 -19.32 -26.45
C LEU A 626 15.32 -20.29 -27.16
N LEU A 627 14.47 -20.99 -26.42
CA LEU A 627 13.45 -21.87 -27.00
C LEU A 627 12.45 -21.11 -27.87
N LEU A 628 12.04 -19.91 -27.48
CA LEU A 628 11.20 -19.04 -28.31
C LEU A 628 11.88 -18.64 -29.61
N ALA A 629 13.17 -18.30 -29.59
CA ALA A 629 13.92 -17.96 -30.80
C ALA A 629 14.06 -19.15 -31.77
N ILE A 630 14.28 -20.35 -31.23
CA ILE A 630 14.26 -21.60 -32.01
C ILE A 630 12.86 -21.83 -32.59
N GLY A 631 11.81 -21.59 -31.80
CA GLY A 631 10.42 -21.65 -32.24
C GLY A 631 10.11 -20.68 -33.38
N VAL A 632 10.65 -19.46 -33.34
CA VAL A 632 10.56 -18.47 -34.43
C VAL A 632 11.22 -19.00 -35.69
N GLY A 633 12.45 -19.54 -35.60
CA GLY A 633 13.15 -20.13 -36.75
C GLY A 633 12.41 -21.33 -37.36
N PHE A 634 11.78 -22.15 -36.52
CA PHE A 634 10.92 -23.24 -36.98
C PHE A 634 9.67 -22.69 -37.69
N ALA A 635 8.96 -21.73 -37.09
CA ALA A 635 7.73 -21.17 -37.63
C ALA A 635 7.94 -20.46 -38.97
N THR A 636 9.02 -19.69 -39.12
CA THR A 636 9.37 -18.99 -40.37
C THR A 636 9.76 -19.95 -41.47
N GLY A 637 10.55 -20.98 -41.14
CA GLY A 637 11.06 -21.96 -42.09
C GLY A 637 10.00 -22.89 -42.69
N LEU A 638 8.86 -23.07 -42.02
CA LEU A 638 7.78 -23.97 -42.48
C LEU A 638 7.30 -23.63 -43.88
N TYR A 639 6.99 -22.37 -44.15
CA TYR A 639 6.43 -21.97 -45.43
C TYR A 639 7.45 -22.10 -46.59
N PRO A 640 8.67 -21.53 -46.52
CA PRO A 640 9.68 -21.70 -47.55
C PRO A 640 10.05 -23.18 -47.76
N ALA A 641 10.20 -23.97 -46.69
CA ALA A 641 10.52 -25.39 -46.82
C ALA A 641 9.41 -26.18 -47.53
N MET A 642 8.13 -25.87 -47.25
CA MET A 642 6.99 -26.47 -47.96
C MET A 642 6.96 -26.07 -49.44
N ARG A 643 7.27 -24.81 -49.76
CA ARG A 643 7.39 -24.32 -51.13
C ARG A 643 8.55 -25.01 -51.87
N ALA A 644 9.72 -25.11 -51.23
CA ALA A 644 10.92 -25.73 -51.79
C ALA A 644 10.69 -27.19 -52.19
N LYS A 645 10.04 -27.96 -51.32
CA LYS A 645 9.66 -29.34 -51.60
C LYS A 645 8.87 -29.48 -52.90
N LYS A 646 8.02 -28.50 -53.25
CA LYS A 646 7.11 -28.58 -54.42
C LYS A 646 7.73 -28.09 -55.73
N ILE A 647 8.98 -27.62 -55.72
CA ILE A 647 9.66 -27.16 -56.95
C ILE A 647 9.87 -28.35 -57.90
N SER A 648 9.43 -28.21 -59.16
CA SER A 648 9.65 -29.23 -60.20
C SER A 648 11.05 -29.11 -60.77
N ALA A 649 11.78 -30.23 -60.87
CA ALA A 649 13.12 -30.27 -61.46
C ALA A 649 13.12 -29.79 -62.91
N LEU A 650 12.11 -30.19 -63.69
CA LEU A 650 11.95 -29.75 -65.08
C LEU A 650 11.76 -28.24 -65.18
N ASN A 651 10.87 -27.67 -64.35
CA ASN A 651 10.59 -26.23 -64.40
C ASN A 651 11.77 -25.39 -63.88
N ALA A 652 12.51 -25.90 -62.89
CA ALA A 652 13.66 -25.22 -62.32
C ALA A 652 14.88 -25.20 -63.25
N LEU A 653 15.02 -26.18 -64.15
CA LEU A 653 16.10 -26.26 -65.13
C LEU A 653 15.75 -25.60 -66.47
N ARG A 654 14.46 -25.52 -66.81
CA ARG A 654 13.95 -24.85 -68.02
C ARG A 654 13.76 -23.34 -67.85
N TYR A 655 13.98 -22.80 -66.66
CA TYR A 655 13.85 -21.37 -66.39
C TYR A 655 15.10 -20.64 -66.89
N GLU A 656 15.20 -20.53 -68.22
CA GLU A 656 15.89 -19.52 -69.03
C GLU A 656 15.35 -19.61 -70.46
#